data_AF-A0A0N4VTA7-F1
#
_entry.id   AF-A0A0N4VTA7-F1
#
_cell.length_a   1.000
_cell.length_b   1.000
_cell.length_c   1.000
_cell.angle_alpha   90.00
_cell.angle_beta   90.00
_cell.angle_gamma   90.00
#
_symmetry.space_group_name_H-M   'P 1'
#
loop_
_entity.id
_entity.type
_entity.pdbx_description
1 polymer ?
#
loop_
_entity_poly.entity_id
_entity_poly.type
_entity_poly.pdbx_seq_one_letter_code
_entity_poly.pdbx_strand_id
1 'polypeptide(L)'
;MEKKHSKQFSSANPGVVLFVLDQSGSMKETYPEGGSKAAFLHKVVNRTINEMINANMDGETVKDRAIVSLFGCGGKGATEIRTDKLSGFANNPLRIESATQKVSDGNGGLVEVSTQNPVFFEAQAGGPTPLGSTLEVVKPVVAAFMDKYPDSPAPVIIIVSDGLPYAEGVDEEAKAISVAREIMDLQGNDGSPLIFNCHIGNGANKCSFPSSEDDLHDEQARFLYKISSEVPDSYKEAAAKLELELPDNCRGMILVDKAVEQTCDEDGALEDCRKEWLSQVTRRVSRPEVKWFTANAFLRQEPALSTLVTLAFDEENMCWTASAIGDSFLFFVPRGREDDMEHWTKLSSKPEPVVFDNFPDYLSSRGGGKGEARHTAGLIEPGTFYLMTDALSEWVFENRGDALRLIQTDWTGQNGFRDSVNRLRHSGVLHDDDSSVLIINVEDDGIGDICYGKNMQNGKSKISCPKTMPSRTEIVTAISNDVCLKAEELRGGSVIKRGSLVVQFAGGFTNVFPFIKKDGRKVAVRCWCADIDSAKERCSHVAEYLKDDTSGYFVDFQYVPDAILVAGALHPVVIMEWVEGSTLKKYIDEQGPSKRLFLDLAEKFRRMVEYLHSKNISHGDLQHGNIMIKPDGSLTLIDYDSMYVDSLKGMTDAVKGLPGYQHPARTKNRLLTPKSDYFSELVIYLSLNIFAEDPSLWKDYVDTEDLLFSKEDFDHFRQSDLFKVYGSCSNQRIRSLMKKMEEALSVADIEGLLPLEAVLDNKTGTVPDASVNVSGIISKLDSFKPATAPHSMTFPDAGGIIANLNTLMEAIELNKQIPAIDINKIISKLQI
;
A
#
# COMPACT_ATOMS: atom_id res chain seq x y z
N MET A 1 -11.07 -19.04 -19.96
CA MET A 1 -10.13 -18.02 -20.49
C MET A 1 -9.34 -17.54 -19.30
N GLU A 2 -8.02 -17.40 -19.44
CA GLU A 2 -7.21 -16.76 -18.41
C GLU A 2 -7.66 -15.30 -18.22
N LYS A 3 -7.57 -14.78 -16.99
CA LYS A 3 -7.87 -13.38 -16.70
C LYS A 3 -6.71 -12.56 -17.29
N LYS A 4 -7.00 -11.60 -18.17
CA LYS A 4 -5.94 -10.73 -18.71
C LYS A 4 -5.31 -9.90 -17.57
N HIS A 5 -4.04 -9.54 -17.74
CA HIS A 5 -3.23 -8.75 -16.81
C HIS A 5 -3.16 -9.36 -15.40
N SER A 6 -3.18 -10.69 -15.29
CA SER A 6 -3.19 -11.41 -14.01
C SER A 6 -1.92 -12.22 -13.74
N LYS A 7 -1.03 -12.37 -14.72
CA LYS A 7 0.26 -13.02 -14.51
C LYS A 7 1.12 -12.21 -13.54
N GLN A 8 1.84 -12.94 -12.70
CA GLN A 8 2.66 -12.41 -11.63
C GLN A 8 4.14 -12.31 -12.05
N PHE A 9 4.80 -11.24 -11.62
CA PHE A 9 6.23 -11.00 -11.85
C PHE A 9 7.07 -12.03 -11.08
N SER A 10 7.87 -12.85 -11.77
CA SER A 10 8.68 -13.91 -11.15
C SER A 10 10.08 -13.98 -11.78
N SER A 11 11.03 -14.68 -11.17
CA SER A 11 12.38 -14.84 -11.77
C SER A 11 12.41 -15.78 -12.98
N ALA A 12 11.39 -16.64 -13.15
CA ALA A 12 11.22 -17.45 -14.35
C ALA A 12 10.53 -16.66 -15.48
N ASN A 13 9.55 -15.82 -15.13
CA ASN A 13 8.81 -14.95 -16.03
C ASN A 13 8.91 -13.49 -15.52
N PRO A 14 10.03 -12.80 -15.79
CA PRO A 14 10.27 -11.45 -15.29
C PRO A 14 9.41 -10.44 -16.05
N GLY A 15 8.67 -9.60 -15.32
CA GLY A 15 7.93 -8.51 -15.94
C GLY A 15 8.85 -7.34 -16.32
N VAL A 16 8.41 -6.51 -17.27
CA VAL A 16 9.17 -5.36 -17.76
C VAL A 16 8.51 -4.07 -17.27
N VAL A 17 9.29 -3.21 -16.63
CA VAL A 17 8.89 -1.85 -16.23
C VAL A 17 9.80 -0.85 -16.94
N LEU A 18 9.23 -0.11 -17.89
CA LEU A 18 9.97 0.84 -18.73
C LEU A 18 9.58 2.27 -18.36
N PHE A 19 10.52 3.04 -17.83
CA PHE A 19 10.33 4.45 -17.53
C PHE A 19 10.71 5.33 -18.71
N VAL A 20 9.80 6.22 -19.11
CA VAL A 20 10.08 7.33 -20.03
C VAL A 20 10.16 8.60 -19.20
N LEU A 21 11.36 9.16 -19.09
CA LEU A 21 11.70 10.23 -18.18
C LEU A 21 11.86 11.54 -18.93
N ASP A 22 11.07 12.54 -18.59
CA ASP A 22 11.14 13.87 -19.20
C ASP A 22 12.47 14.56 -18.85
N GLN A 23 13.16 15.04 -19.88
CA GLN A 23 14.42 15.77 -19.79
C GLN A 23 14.34 17.16 -20.43
N SER A 24 13.14 17.71 -20.58
CA SER A 24 12.88 18.96 -21.30
C SER A 24 13.35 20.22 -20.57
N GLY A 25 13.15 21.38 -21.22
CA GLY A 25 13.43 22.69 -20.63
C GLY A 25 12.56 23.03 -19.41
N SER A 26 11.28 22.64 -19.39
CA SER A 26 10.34 22.92 -18.29
C SER A 26 10.70 22.17 -17.01
N MET A 27 11.37 21.03 -17.12
CA MET A 27 11.92 20.28 -15.97
C MET A 27 12.97 21.07 -15.15
N LYS A 28 13.41 22.26 -15.61
CA LYS A 28 14.22 23.21 -14.82
C LYS A 28 13.41 24.06 -13.85
N GLU A 29 12.10 24.17 -14.04
CA GLU A 29 11.22 24.95 -13.17
C GLU A 29 11.32 24.46 -11.73
N THR A 30 11.33 25.42 -10.80
CA THR A 30 11.46 25.19 -9.37
C THR A 30 10.13 25.36 -8.67
N TYR A 31 9.83 24.44 -7.75
CA TYR A 31 8.72 24.62 -6.80
C TYR A 31 8.97 25.84 -5.90
N PRO A 32 7.93 26.48 -5.34
CA PRO A 32 8.08 27.58 -4.39
C PRO A 32 9.00 27.24 -3.21
N GLU A 33 8.92 25.99 -2.74
CA GLU A 33 9.75 25.33 -1.71
C GLU A 33 11.25 25.23 -2.03
N GLY A 34 11.61 25.38 -3.31
CA GLY A 34 12.89 24.93 -3.83
C GLY A 34 12.93 23.47 -4.29
N GLY A 35 14.02 23.15 -4.99
CA GLY A 35 14.14 21.97 -5.84
C GLY A 35 13.43 22.15 -7.18
N SER A 36 14.01 21.60 -8.26
CA SER A 36 13.38 21.60 -9.59
C SER A 36 12.49 20.38 -9.81
N LYS A 37 11.60 20.44 -10.80
CA LYS A 37 10.87 19.28 -11.32
C LYS A 37 11.81 18.12 -11.68
N ALA A 38 12.98 18.39 -12.27
CA ALA A 38 14.02 17.39 -12.50
C ALA A 38 14.61 16.79 -11.20
N ALA A 39 14.79 17.59 -10.15
CA ALA A 39 15.23 17.07 -8.84
C ALA A 39 14.15 16.20 -8.17
N PHE A 40 12.87 16.53 -8.38
CA PHE A 40 11.75 15.69 -7.96
C PHE A 40 11.71 14.35 -8.72
N LEU A 41 11.78 14.39 -10.05
CA LEU A 41 11.89 13.19 -10.90
C LEU A 41 13.10 12.33 -10.49
N HIS A 42 14.26 12.94 -10.23
CA HIS A 42 15.45 12.26 -9.72
C HIS A 42 15.16 11.50 -8.42
N LYS A 43 14.54 12.16 -7.43
CA LYS A 43 14.22 11.56 -6.12
C LYS A 43 13.23 10.41 -6.26
N VAL A 44 12.10 10.64 -6.92
CA VAL A 44 10.97 9.69 -7.00
C VAL A 44 11.37 8.41 -7.75
N VAL A 45 12.02 8.52 -8.90
CA VAL A 45 12.39 7.33 -9.70
C VAL A 45 13.50 6.54 -9.03
N ASN A 46 14.53 7.18 -8.46
CA ASN A 46 15.56 6.46 -7.69
C ASN A 46 14.98 5.77 -6.45
N ARG A 47 14.06 6.43 -5.72
CA ARG A 47 13.32 5.85 -4.59
C ARG A 47 12.51 4.63 -5.02
N THR A 48 11.78 4.73 -6.14
CA THR A 48 10.95 3.65 -6.68
C THR A 48 11.79 2.42 -7.04
N ILE A 49 12.94 2.62 -7.71
CA ILE A 49 13.88 1.52 -8.00
C ILE A 49 14.42 0.90 -6.70
N ASN A 50 14.74 1.70 -5.68
CA ASN A 50 15.21 1.20 -4.39
C ASN A 50 14.12 0.39 -3.65
N GLU A 51 12.86 0.81 -3.71
CA GLU A 51 11.71 0.05 -3.20
C GLU A 51 11.54 -1.28 -3.95
N MET A 52 11.67 -1.27 -5.29
CA MET A 52 11.65 -2.50 -6.07
C MET A 52 12.79 -3.44 -5.65
N ILE A 53 14.00 -2.95 -5.43
CA ILE A 53 15.12 -3.76 -4.90
C ILE A 53 14.77 -4.34 -3.53
N ASN A 54 14.35 -3.50 -2.57
CA ASN A 54 14.00 -3.93 -1.21
C ASN A 54 12.80 -4.91 -1.16
N ALA A 55 11.89 -4.87 -2.13
CA ALA A 55 10.79 -5.83 -2.30
C ALA A 55 11.22 -7.18 -2.92
N ASN A 56 12.48 -7.29 -3.37
CA ASN A 56 13.01 -8.48 -4.04
C ASN A 56 14.26 -9.08 -3.34
N MET A 57 14.61 -8.61 -2.15
CA MET A 57 15.76 -9.12 -1.38
C MET A 57 15.57 -10.56 -0.86
N ASP A 58 16.66 -11.33 -0.85
CA ASP A 58 16.76 -12.75 -0.43
C ASP A 58 17.93 -13.01 0.52
N GLY A 59 17.91 -12.37 1.68
CA GLY A 59 19.10 -12.27 2.51
C GLY A 59 20.13 -11.42 1.79
N GLU A 60 21.11 -12.05 1.13
CA GLU A 60 22.29 -11.40 0.53
C GLU A 60 22.18 -11.11 -0.97
N THR A 61 21.09 -11.52 -1.64
CA THR A 61 20.89 -11.35 -3.08
C THR A 61 19.57 -10.64 -3.39
N VAL A 62 19.38 -10.25 -4.66
CA VAL A 62 18.15 -9.64 -5.18
C VAL A 62 17.58 -10.55 -6.25
N LYS A 63 16.26 -10.77 -6.22
CA LYS A 63 15.52 -11.61 -7.16
C LYS A 63 15.19 -10.80 -8.40
N ASP A 64 15.66 -11.27 -9.55
CA ASP A 64 15.43 -10.61 -10.84
C ASP A 64 14.03 -10.91 -11.39
N ARG A 65 13.00 -10.46 -10.68
CA ARG A 65 11.59 -10.59 -11.10
C ARG A 65 11.08 -9.44 -11.98
N ALA A 66 11.86 -8.36 -12.06
CA ALA A 66 11.62 -7.28 -12.99
C ALA A 66 12.91 -6.91 -13.74
N ILE A 67 12.74 -6.56 -15.01
CA ILE A 67 13.72 -5.80 -15.79
C ILE A 67 13.26 -4.35 -15.77
N VAL A 68 14.15 -3.44 -15.38
CA VAL A 68 13.88 -2.00 -15.36
C VAL A 68 14.66 -1.35 -16.50
N SER A 69 13.97 -0.58 -17.32
CA SER A 69 14.55 0.16 -18.44
C SER A 69 14.24 1.64 -18.31
N LEU A 70 15.25 2.49 -18.41
CA LEU A 70 15.15 3.94 -18.24
C LEU A 70 15.49 4.63 -19.56
N PHE A 71 14.52 5.34 -20.14
CA PHE A 71 14.70 6.15 -21.35
C PHE A 71 14.53 7.64 -21.03
N GLY A 72 15.48 8.47 -21.45
CA GLY A 72 15.34 9.92 -21.45
C GLY A 72 14.57 10.42 -22.67
N CYS A 73 13.59 11.28 -22.45
CA CYS A 73 12.87 12.01 -23.48
C CYS A 73 13.39 13.46 -23.55
N GLY A 74 14.28 13.74 -24.51
CA GLY A 74 14.88 15.06 -24.65
C GLY A 74 15.73 15.23 -25.90
N GLY A 75 15.91 16.48 -26.33
CA GLY A 75 16.86 16.82 -27.40
C GLY A 75 16.44 16.31 -28.79
N LYS A 76 16.94 15.15 -29.22
CA LYS A 76 16.69 14.57 -30.56
C LYS A 76 15.76 13.34 -30.57
N GLY A 77 15.28 12.88 -29.41
CA GLY A 77 14.41 11.70 -29.30
C GLY A 77 14.68 10.90 -28.03
N ALA A 78 14.35 9.60 -28.06
CA ALA A 78 14.68 8.68 -26.98
C ALA A 78 16.20 8.48 -26.84
N THR A 79 16.71 8.54 -25.62
CA THR A 79 18.05 8.06 -25.25
C THR A 79 17.91 6.98 -24.19
N GLU A 80 18.42 5.76 -24.44
CA GLU A 80 18.52 4.76 -23.38
C GLU A 80 19.53 5.25 -22.33
N ILE A 81 19.07 5.42 -21.08
CA ILE A 81 19.93 5.79 -19.94
C ILE A 81 20.52 4.53 -19.32
N ARG A 82 19.69 3.54 -19.04
CA ARG A 82 20.08 2.23 -18.48
C ARG A 82 18.95 1.22 -18.59
N THR A 83 19.27 0.01 -19.08
CA THR A 83 18.41 -1.17 -18.92
C THR A 83 19.18 -2.24 -18.16
N ASP A 84 18.59 -2.74 -17.08
CA ASP A 84 19.25 -3.74 -16.21
C ASP A 84 18.21 -4.53 -15.40
N LYS A 85 18.64 -5.63 -14.78
CA LYS A 85 17.82 -6.38 -13.81
C LYS A 85 17.91 -5.71 -12.44
N LEU A 86 16.99 -6.02 -11.52
CA LEU A 86 17.02 -5.49 -10.15
C LEU A 86 18.34 -5.78 -9.42
N SER A 87 18.93 -6.96 -9.60
CA SER A 87 20.24 -7.31 -9.06
C SER A 87 21.38 -6.47 -9.66
N GLY A 88 21.33 -6.15 -10.95
CA GLY A 88 22.31 -5.29 -11.61
C GLY A 88 22.25 -3.84 -11.11
N PHE A 89 21.04 -3.29 -10.93
CA PHE A 89 20.81 -2.01 -10.26
C PHE A 89 21.35 -2.02 -8.82
N ALA A 90 20.99 -3.03 -8.02
CA ALA A 90 21.37 -3.13 -6.61
C ALA A 90 22.89 -3.29 -6.38
N ASN A 91 23.55 -4.08 -7.23
CA ASN A 91 24.99 -4.31 -7.14
C ASN A 91 25.82 -3.16 -7.73
N ASN A 92 25.26 -2.39 -8.67
CA ASN A 92 25.96 -1.32 -9.38
C ASN A 92 25.15 -0.01 -9.37
N PRO A 93 24.91 0.64 -8.21
CA PRO A 93 24.44 2.02 -8.18
C PRO A 93 25.55 2.95 -8.72
N LEU A 94 25.18 4.08 -9.31
CA LEU A 94 26.13 5.10 -9.79
C LEU A 94 26.91 5.72 -8.61
N ARG A 95 26.21 5.92 -7.49
CA ARG A 95 26.74 6.31 -6.19
C ARG A 95 25.72 6.03 -5.09
N ILE A 96 26.12 6.24 -3.85
CA ILE A 96 25.22 6.22 -2.69
C ILE A 96 25.36 7.56 -1.98
N GLU A 97 24.25 8.26 -1.83
CA GLU A 97 24.17 9.53 -1.12
C GLU A 97 23.79 9.26 0.34
N SER A 98 24.60 9.74 1.27
CA SER A 98 24.29 9.74 2.70
C SER A 98 23.66 11.07 3.07
N ALA A 99 22.44 11.04 3.62
CA ALA A 99 21.77 12.25 4.12
C ALA A 99 21.24 12.03 5.54
N THR A 100 21.54 12.96 6.44
CA THR A 100 20.97 12.98 7.79
C THR A 100 19.65 13.75 7.76
N GLN A 101 18.59 13.12 8.23
CA GLN A 101 17.27 13.72 8.37
C GLN A 101 16.91 13.82 9.85
N LYS A 102 16.29 14.93 10.25
CA LYS A 102 15.67 15.04 11.57
C LYS A 102 14.26 14.49 11.48
N VAL A 103 13.94 13.55 12.35
CA VAL A 103 12.66 12.85 12.41
C VAL A 103 12.13 12.98 13.82
N SER A 104 10.82 13.16 13.99
CA SER A 104 10.18 13.13 15.31
C SER A 104 10.54 11.83 16.04
N ASP A 105 10.83 11.92 17.33
CA ASP A 105 11.16 10.77 18.17
C ASP A 105 9.93 10.02 18.73
N GLY A 106 8.74 10.53 18.43
CA GLY A 106 7.44 10.08 18.93
C GLY A 106 6.96 10.79 20.21
N ASN A 107 7.82 11.58 20.85
CA ASN A 107 7.59 12.22 22.15
C ASN A 107 7.81 13.75 22.12
N GLY A 108 7.78 14.38 20.94
CA GLY A 108 8.05 15.81 20.75
C GLY A 108 9.53 16.20 20.69
N GLY A 109 10.45 15.23 20.64
CA GLY A 109 11.87 15.43 20.35
C GLY A 109 12.21 15.17 18.88
N LEU A 110 13.41 15.58 18.45
CA LEU A 110 13.95 15.27 17.12
C LEU A 110 15.18 14.37 17.24
N VAL A 111 15.20 13.26 16.49
CA VAL A 111 16.37 12.37 16.32
C VAL A 111 16.97 12.51 14.93
N GLU A 112 18.29 12.44 14.85
CA GLU A 112 19.04 12.46 13.59
C GLU A 112 19.19 11.04 13.04
N VAL A 113 18.51 10.76 11.92
CA VAL A 113 18.47 9.46 11.23
C VAL A 113 19.33 9.54 9.97
N SER A 114 20.29 8.63 9.82
CA SER A 114 21.13 8.53 8.63
C SER A 114 20.48 7.68 7.55
N THR A 115 20.12 8.29 6.43
CA THR A 115 19.61 7.62 5.23
C THR A 115 20.75 7.25 4.29
N GLN A 116 20.59 6.14 3.55
CA GLN A 116 21.50 5.69 2.49
C GLN A 116 20.69 5.58 1.20
N ASN A 117 20.84 6.56 0.32
CA ASN A 117 20.03 6.70 -0.89
C ASN A 117 20.88 6.32 -2.12
N PRO A 118 20.73 5.10 -2.66
CA PRO A 118 21.42 4.73 -3.89
C PRO A 118 20.85 5.51 -5.08
N VAL A 119 21.76 6.05 -5.90
CA VAL A 119 21.44 6.76 -7.14
C VAL A 119 21.73 5.83 -8.30
N PHE A 120 20.70 5.53 -9.11
CA PHE A 120 20.74 4.61 -10.24
C PHE A 120 20.81 5.33 -11.59
N PHE A 121 20.30 6.56 -11.65
CA PHE A 121 20.37 7.46 -12.79
C PHE A 121 20.39 8.93 -12.33
N GLU A 122 20.78 9.84 -13.22
CA GLU A 122 20.66 11.28 -13.01
C GLU A 122 19.63 11.89 -13.95
N ALA A 123 18.62 12.57 -13.40
CA ALA A 123 17.73 13.42 -14.17
C ALA A 123 18.50 14.56 -14.86
N GLN A 124 18.11 14.87 -16.08
CA GLN A 124 18.64 15.99 -16.87
C GLN A 124 17.48 16.91 -17.23
N ALA A 125 17.79 18.16 -17.61
CA ALA A 125 16.77 19.11 -18.06
C ALA A 125 17.37 20.05 -19.12
N GLY A 126 16.79 20.06 -20.32
CA GLY A 126 17.15 20.95 -21.42
C GLY A 126 16.73 20.43 -22.79
N GLY A 127 16.15 21.32 -23.59
CA GLY A 127 15.73 21.04 -24.97
C GLY A 127 14.23 20.73 -25.09
N PRO A 128 13.80 20.28 -26.29
CA PRO A 128 12.41 19.90 -26.58
C PRO A 128 12.01 18.58 -25.90
N THR A 129 10.71 18.29 -25.89
CA THR A 129 10.06 17.10 -25.33
C THR A 129 9.47 16.21 -26.45
N PRO A 130 10.30 15.48 -27.22
CA PRO A 130 9.85 14.72 -28.39
C PRO A 130 9.18 13.38 -28.00
N LEU A 131 8.09 13.41 -27.21
CA LEU A 131 7.48 12.21 -26.60
C LEU A 131 6.94 11.22 -27.64
N GLY A 132 6.31 11.70 -28.71
CA GLY A 132 5.81 10.82 -29.78
C GLY A 132 6.94 10.13 -30.53
N SER A 133 8.01 10.87 -30.85
CA SER A 133 9.24 10.32 -31.40
C SER A 133 9.99 9.41 -30.41
N THR A 134 9.86 9.64 -29.10
CA THR A 134 10.39 8.74 -28.06
C THR A 134 9.61 7.43 -28.00
N LEU A 135 8.27 7.49 -28.07
CA LEU A 135 7.40 6.30 -28.09
C LEU A 135 7.62 5.45 -29.37
N GLU A 136 7.95 6.06 -30.51
CA GLU A 136 8.33 5.29 -31.72
C GLU A 136 9.56 4.40 -31.51
N VAL A 137 10.53 4.83 -30.69
CA VAL A 137 11.72 4.04 -30.35
C VAL A 137 11.39 2.99 -29.28
N VAL A 138 10.50 3.29 -28.34
CA VAL A 138 10.06 2.37 -27.29
C VAL A 138 9.19 1.23 -27.83
N LYS A 139 8.30 1.50 -28.79
CA LYS A 139 7.38 0.49 -29.39
C LYS A 139 8.07 -0.80 -29.85
N PRO A 140 9.12 -0.79 -30.70
CA PRO A 140 9.79 -2.02 -31.14
C PRO A 140 10.54 -2.73 -30.00
N VAL A 141 11.00 -1.99 -28.97
CA VAL A 141 11.61 -2.58 -27.77
C VAL A 141 10.57 -3.39 -26.98
N VAL A 142 9.37 -2.82 -26.77
CA VAL A 142 8.25 -3.49 -26.11
C VAL A 142 7.80 -4.73 -26.87
N ALA A 143 7.65 -4.64 -28.20
CA ALA A 143 7.31 -5.78 -29.04
C ALA A 143 8.36 -6.91 -28.96
N ALA A 144 9.65 -6.57 -29.04
CA ALA A 144 10.73 -7.55 -28.93
C ALA A 144 10.78 -8.26 -27.56
N PHE A 145 10.42 -7.58 -26.47
CA PHE A 145 10.27 -8.21 -25.16
C PHE A 145 9.10 -9.20 -25.13
N MET A 146 7.94 -8.83 -25.68
CA MET A 146 6.75 -9.70 -25.74
C MET A 146 6.99 -10.95 -26.60
N ASP A 147 7.64 -10.81 -27.76
CA ASP A 147 7.99 -11.93 -28.64
C ASP A 147 8.98 -12.91 -27.97
N LYS A 148 9.90 -12.39 -27.15
CA LYS A 148 10.90 -13.21 -26.45
C LYS A 148 10.37 -13.87 -25.18
N TYR A 149 9.47 -13.20 -24.47
CA TYR A 149 8.90 -13.65 -23.20
C TYR A 149 7.36 -13.68 -23.27
N PRO A 150 6.76 -14.50 -24.17
CA PRO A 150 5.32 -14.49 -24.42
C PRO A 150 4.49 -14.83 -23.17
N ASP A 151 5.09 -15.57 -22.23
CA ASP A 151 4.45 -15.99 -20.99
C ASP A 151 4.72 -15.11 -19.76
N SER A 152 5.47 -14.02 -19.92
CA SER A 152 5.64 -13.02 -18.85
C SER A 152 4.45 -12.06 -18.73
N PRO A 153 4.31 -11.34 -17.59
CA PRO A 153 3.29 -10.31 -17.43
C PRO A 153 3.37 -9.25 -18.53
N ALA A 154 2.23 -8.66 -18.90
CA ALA A 154 2.18 -7.61 -19.90
C ALA A 154 3.11 -6.42 -19.51
N PRO A 155 3.95 -5.91 -20.44
CA PRO A 155 4.88 -4.81 -20.13
C PRO A 155 4.15 -3.55 -19.65
N VAL A 156 4.72 -2.88 -18.64
CA VAL A 156 4.21 -1.61 -18.12
C VAL A 156 5.19 -0.49 -18.43
N ILE A 157 4.70 0.55 -19.10
CA ILE A 157 5.43 1.76 -19.46
C ILE A 157 4.97 2.86 -18.53
N ILE A 158 5.90 3.54 -17.86
CA ILE A 158 5.62 4.63 -16.91
C ILE A 158 6.25 5.91 -17.46
N ILE A 159 5.43 6.81 -17.97
CA ILE A 159 5.86 8.13 -18.43
C ILE A 159 5.86 9.07 -17.23
N VAL A 160 6.99 9.73 -16.95
CA VAL A 160 7.15 10.69 -15.86
C VAL A 160 7.51 12.04 -16.49
N SER A 161 6.56 12.98 -16.52
CA SER A 161 6.64 14.21 -17.30
C SER A 161 5.81 15.33 -16.67
N ASP A 162 6.17 16.59 -16.96
CA ASP A 162 5.35 17.76 -16.63
C ASP A 162 4.41 18.20 -17.77
N GLY A 163 4.37 17.46 -18.89
CA GLY A 163 3.22 17.45 -19.79
C GLY A 163 3.51 17.50 -21.29
N LEU A 164 3.10 18.63 -21.90
CA LEU A 164 2.82 18.72 -23.33
C LEU A 164 4.07 18.46 -24.19
N PRO A 165 4.01 17.51 -25.14
CA PRO A 165 5.16 17.16 -25.96
C PRO A 165 5.35 18.18 -27.08
N TYR A 166 6.60 18.52 -27.36
CA TYR A 166 6.95 19.54 -28.36
C TYR A 166 8.30 19.23 -28.98
N ALA A 167 8.39 19.33 -30.31
CA ALA A 167 9.64 19.36 -31.06
C ALA A 167 9.48 20.27 -32.29
N GLU A 168 10.58 20.90 -32.74
CA GLU A 168 10.54 21.78 -33.92
C GLU A 168 10.12 21.01 -35.19
N GLY A 169 9.02 21.45 -35.81
CA GLY A 169 8.55 20.92 -37.10
C GLY A 169 7.79 19.59 -37.05
N VAL A 170 7.44 19.08 -35.85
CA VAL A 170 6.67 17.84 -35.69
C VAL A 170 5.49 18.06 -34.73
N ASP A 171 4.31 17.56 -35.11
CA ASP A 171 3.16 17.45 -34.20
C ASP A 171 3.37 16.26 -33.27
N GLU A 172 4.15 16.48 -32.21
CA GLU A 172 4.48 15.45 -31.22
C GLU A 172 3.26 15.02 -30.38
N GLU A 173 2.21 15.85 -30.25
CA GLU A 173 0.98 15.48 -29.53
C GLU A 173 0.18 14.42 -30.30
N ALA A 174 -0.15 14.71 -31.57
CA ALA A 174 -0.86 13.76 -32.43
C ALA A 174 -0.04 12.48 -32.64
N LYS A 175 1.28 12.62 -32.76
CA LYS A 175 2.22 11.49 -32.87
C LYS A 175 2.22 10.63 -31.61
N ALA A 176 2.34 11.22 -30.42
CA ALA A 176 2.29 10.48 -29.15
C ALA A 176 0.97 9.74 -28.98
N ILE A 177 -0.17 10.38 -29.32
CA ILE A 177 -1.50 9.74 -29.26
C ILE A 177 -1.60 8.55 -30.23
N SER A 178 -1.05 8.65 -31.45
CA SER A 178 -1.03 7.52 -32.40
C SER A 178 -0.20 6.36 -31.86
N VAL A 179 1.06 6.63 -31.50
CA VAL A 179 2.01 5.58 -31.14
C VAL A 179 1.66 4.94 -29.79
N ALA A 180 1.11 5.68 -28.83
CA ALA A 180 0.59 5.13 -27.58
C ALA A 180 -0.54 4.12 -27.83
N ARG A 181 -1.47 4.39 -28.76
CA ARG A 181 -2.50 3.43 -29.17
C ARG A 181 -1.88 2.21 -29.84
N GLU A 182 -0.94 2.40 -30.76
CA GLU A 182 -0.26 1.30 -31.43
C GLU A 182 0.56 0.40 -30.48
N ILE A 183 1.00 0.92 -29.33
CA ILE A 183 1.61 0.14 -28.24
C ILE A 183 0.53 -0.62 -27.45
N MET A 184 -0.57 0.04 -27.08
CA MET A 184 -1.70 -0.57 -26.37
C MET A 184 -2.48 -1.60 -27.22
N ASP A 185 -2.37 -1.56 -28.54
CA ASP A 185 -2.99 -2.53 -29.46
C ASP A 185 -2.18 -3.84 -29.59
N LEU A 186 -0.90 -3.86 -29.16
CA LEU A 186 -0.07 -5.09 -29.15
C LEU A 186 -0.75 -6.18 -28.30
N GLN A 187 -0.60 -7.45 -28.69
CA GLN A 187 -1.21 -8.59 -28.00
C GLN A 187 -0.14 -9.57 -27.52
N GLY A 188 -0.14 -9.88 -26.22
CA GLY A 188 0.61 -10.98 -25.60
C GLY A 188 -0.31 -11.94 -24.86
N ASN A 189 0.23 -13.03 -24.29
CA ASN A 189 -0.59 -14.07 -23.65
C ASN A 189 -1.31 -13.56 -22.40
N ASP A 190 -0.65 -12.74 -21.58
CA ASP A 190 -1.26 -12.09 -20.40
C ASP A 190 -2.17 -10.91 -20.80
N GLY A 191 -1.85 -10.18 -21.87
CA GLY A 191 -2.61 -9.01 -22.27
C GLY A 191 -1.84 -8.06 -23.17
N SER A 192 -2.36 -6.85 -23.30
CA SER A 192 -1.72 -5.75 -24.04
C SER A 192 -0.84 -4.91 -23.11
N PRO A 193 0.24 -4.28 -23.60
CA PRO A 193 1.05 -3.37 -22.81
C PRO A 193 0.23 -2.24 -22.19
N LEU A 194 0.63 -1.82 -21.00
CA LEU A 194 -0.02 -0.73 -20.26
C LEU A 194 0.88 0.51 -20.28
N ILE A 195 0.28 1.67 -20.53
CA ILE A 195 0.93 2.98 -20.43
C ILE A 195 0.32 3.71 -19.23
N PHE A 196 1.12 3.93 -18.21
CA PHE A 196 0.78 4.72 -17.04
C PHE A 196 1.55 6.05 -17.07
N ASN A 197 0.94 7.11 -16.55
CA ASN A 197 1.50 8.47 -16.56
C ASN A 197 1.61 9.02 -15.14
N CYS A 198 2.73 9.65 -14.83
CA CYS A 198 2.98 10.42 -13.62
C CYS A 198 3.16 11.88 -14.05
N HIS A 199 2.13 12.69 -13.80
CA HIS A 199 2.09 14.12 -14.13
C HIS A 199 2.75 14.92 -13.00
N ILE A 200 3.79 15.67 -13.33
CA ILE A 200 4.51 16.53 -12.39
C ILE A 200 3.91 17.94 -12.46
N GLY A 201 2.91 18.17 -11.59
CA GLY A 201 2.13 19.41 -11.55
C GLY A 201 2.69 20.49 -10.62
N ASN A 202 1.97 21.61 -10.56
CA ASN A 202 2.24 22.78 -9.72
C ASN A 202 1.09 23.07 -8.71
N GLY A 203 0.16 22.13 -8.53
CA GLY A 203 -1.07 22.29 -7.75
C GLY A 203 -0.90 22.04 -6.24
N ALA A 204 -2.03 21.97 -5.53
CA ALA A 204 -2.08 21.76 -4.09
C ALA A 204 -2.47 20.30 -3.76
N ASN A 205 -1.51 19.54 -3.22
CA ASN A 205 -1.65 18.24 -2.53
C ASN A 205 -2.92 17.43 -2.80
N LYS A 206 -3.00 16.76 -3.95
CA LYS A 206 -3.77 15.52 -4.04
C LYS A 206 -3.24 14.54 -5.08
N CYS A 207 -2.49 13.54 -4.62
CA CYS A 207 -2.31 12.32 -5.40
C CYS A 207 -3.70 11.70 -5.67
N SER A 208 -4.11 11.73 -6.93
CA SER A 208 -5.42 11.24 -7.36
C SER A 208 -5.33 10.50 -8.68
N PHE A 209 -6.20 9.49 -8.82
CA PHE A 209 -6.39 8.72 -10.04
C PHE A 209 -7.65 9.25 -10.73
N PRO A 210 -7.51 10.07 -11.79
CA PRO A 210 -8.66 10.64 -12.48
C PRO A 210 -9.51 9.54 -13.14
N SER A 211 -10.82 9.73 -13.05
CA SER A 211 -11.86 8.89 -13.65
C SER A 211 -12.54 9.54 -14.85
N SER A 212 -12.45 10.88 -14.96
CA SER A 212 -12.93 11.70 -16.07
C SER A 212 -11.87 12.74 -16.46
N GLU A 213 -11.95 13.25 -17.70
CA GLU A 213 -11.24 14.48 -18.06
C GLU A 213 -11.77 15.72 -17.29
N ASP A 214 -12.95 15.63 -16.67
CA ASP A 214 -13.49 16.67 -15.79
C ASP A 214 -12.72 16.79 -14.47
N ASP A 215 -12.03 15.72 -14.05
CA ASP A 215 -11.20 15.68 -12.83
C ASP A 215 -9.85 16.44 -13.01
N LEU A 216 -9.58 16.97 -14.21
CA LEU A 216 -8.26 17.50 -14.61
C LEU A 216 -8.25 19.02 -14.74
N HIS A 217 -7.34 19.68 -14.02
CA HIS A 217 -7.29 21.14 -13.91
C HIS A 217 -6.44 21.85 -14.98
N ASP A 218 -5.54 21.14 -15.67
CA ASP A 218 -4.63 21.70 -16.67
C ASP A 218 -4.62 20.90 -18.00
N GLU A 219 -4.05 21.48 -19.07
CA GLU A 219 -4.03 20.87 -20.41
C GLU A 219 -2.99 19.75 -20.54
N GLN A 220 -1.90 19.86 -19.77
CA GLN A 220 -0.81 18.89 -19.67
C GLN A 220 -1.32 17.53 -19.17
N ALA A 221 -2.06 17.55 -18.06
CA ALA A 221 -2.74 16.41 -17.47
C ALA A 221 -3.78 15.82 -18.43
N ARG A 222 -4.57 16.65 -19.12
CA ARG A 222 -5.54 16.19 -20.14
C ARG A 222 -4.87 15.46 -21.30
N PHE A 223 -3.68 15.88 -21.72
CA PHE A 223 -2.90 15.14 -22.72
C PHE A 223 -2.44 13.78 -22.19
N LEU A 224 -1.78 13.74 -21.02
CA LEU A 224 -1.27 12.50 -20.41
C LEU A 224 -2.40 11.50 -20.10
N TYR A 225 -3.60 11.99 -19.74
CA TYR A 225 -4.79 11.17 -19.54
C TYR A 225 -5.22 10.43 -20.82
N LYS A 226 -5.20 11.09 -21.98
CA LYS A 226 -5.61 10.50 -23.27
C LYS A 226 -4.74 9.31 -23.68
N ILE A 227 -3.45 9.35 -23.35
CA ILE A 227 -2.47 8.28 -23.65
C ILE A 227 -2.33 7.24 -22.53
N SER A 228 -2.99 7.44 -21.38
CA SER A 228 -3.01 6.47 -20.28
C SER A 228 -3.95 5.30 -20.58
N SER A 229 -3.52 4.08 -20.23
CA SER A 229 -4.37 2.89 -20.21
C SER A 229 -5.38 2.92 -19.05
N GLU A 230 -6.50 2.23 -19.19
CA GLU A 230 -7.37 1.90 -18.06
C GLU A 230 -6.64 0.95 -17.10
N VAL A 231 -6.84 1.10 -15.79
CA VAL A 231 -6.24 0.17 -14.80
C VAL A 231 -6.99 -1.17 -14.83
N PRO A 232 -6.31 -2.32 -15.05
CA PRO A 232 -6.97 -3.63 -15.03
C PRO A 232 -7.56 -3.99 -13.67
N ASP A 233 -8.64 -4.77 -13.65
CA ASP A 233 -9.31 -5.17 -12.39
C ASP A 233 -8.41 -6.01 -11.47
N SER A 234 -7.50 -6.81 -12.03
CA SER A 234 -6.44 -7.51 -11.28
C SER A 234 -5.51 -6.55 -10.55
N TYR A 235 -5.28 -5.36 -11.10
CA TYR A 235 -4.47 -4.32 -10.47
C TYR A 235 -5.30 -3.58 -9.42
N LYS A 236 -6.58 -3.26 -9.68
CA LYS A 236 -7.50 -2.71 -8.66
C LYS A 236 -7.64 -3.64 -7.44
N GLU A 237 -7.79 -4.95 -7.66
CA GLU A 237 -7.81 -6.00 -6.62
C GLU A 237 -6.52 -6.09 -5.80
N ALA A 238 -5.38 -5.68 -6.37
CA ALA A 238 -4.09 -5.67 -5.69
C ALA A 238 -3.84 -4.33 -4.97
N ALA A 239 -4.19 -3.19 -5.58
CA ALA A 239 -4.22 -1.87 -4.97
C ALA A 239 -5.07 -1.84 -3.68
N ALA A 240 -6.27 -2.44 -3.71
CA ALA A 240 -7.14 -2.54 -2.54
C ALA A 240 -6.49 -3.29 -1.34
N LYS A 241 -5.58 -4.24 -1.59
CA LYS A 241 -4.80 -4.94 -0.54
C LYS A 241 -3.67 -4.09 0.06
N LEU A 242 -3.44 -2.91 -0.50
CA LEU A 242 -2.45 -1.92 -0.08
C LEU A 242 -3.13 -0.65 0.44
N GLU A 243 -4.44 -0.72 0.74
CA GLU A 243 -5.28 0.41 1.14
C GLU A 243 -5.33 1.55 0.10
N LEU A 244 -4.98 1.26 -1.16
CA LEU A 244 -5.03 2.18 -2.28
C LEU A 244 -6.37 2.02 -3.01
N GLU A 245 -7.38 2.81 -2.61
CA GLU A 245 -8.68 2.83 -3.29
C GLU A 245 -8.56 3.48 -4.68
N LEU A 246 -8.82 2.69 -5.73
CA LEU A 246 -8.85 3.13 -7.12
C LEU A 246 -10.31 3.26 -7.60
N PRO A 247 -10.73 4.40 -8.17
CA PRO A 247 -12.09 4.55 -8.72
C PRO A 247 -12.39 3.59 -9.86
N ASP A 248 -13.67 3.24 -10.03
CA ASP A 248 -14.13 2.50 -11.21
C ASP A 248 -13.82 3.25 -12.51
N ASN A 249 -13.30 2.54 -13.51
CA ASN A 249 -12.84 3.07 -14.80
C ASN A 249 -11.66 4.07 -14.71
N CYS A 250 -10.94 4.16 -13.59
CA CYS A 250 -9.76 5.02 -13.50
C CYS A 250 -8.71 4.64 -14.54
N ARG A 251 -8.03 5.65 -15.10
CA ARG A 251 -6.83 5.44 -15.90
C ARG A 251 -5.60 5.37 -15.01
N GLY A 252 -4.55 4.70 -15.47
CA GLY A 252 -3.27 4.61 -14.79
C GLY A 252 -2.52 5.94 -14.83
N MET A 253 -3.06 6.94 -14.17
CA MET A 253 -2.55 8.30 -14.14
C MET A 253 -2.42 8.76 -12.69
N ILE A 254 -1.26 9.31 -12.35
CA ILE A 254 -0.94 9.84 -11.03
C ILE A 254 -0.74 11.34 -11.21
N LEU A 255 -1.61 12.15 -10.61
CA LEU A 255 -1.37 13.59 -10.47
C LEU A 255 -0.43 13.79 -9.27
N VAL A 256 0.79 14.28 -9.50
CA VAL A 256 1.78 14.51 -8.45
C VAL A 256 2.05 15.99 -8.32
N ASP A 257 1.25 16.61 -7.46
CA ASP A 257 1.36 18.00 -7.03
C ASP A 257 2.15 18.06 -5.72
N LYS A 258 3.35 18.66 -5.76
CA LYS A 258 4.19 18.82 -4.57
C LYS A 258 3.73 20.04 -3.77
N ALA A 259 3.41 19.83 -2.50
CA ALA A 259 3.06 20.87 -1.53
C ALA A 259 3.98 22.09 -1.57
N VAL A 260 3.39 23.23 -1.25
CA VAL A 260 4.07 24.31 -0.54
C VAL A 260 3.91 24.02 0.96
N GLU A 261 4.98 23.87 1.74
CA GLU A 261 4.94 24.05 3.19
C GLU A 261 4.74 25.55 3.45
N GLN A 262 3.51 26.03 3.24
CA GLN A 262 3.14 27.36 3.69
C GLN A 262 3.21 27.36 5.21
N THR A 263 4.28 27.97 5.76
CA THR A 263 4.13 28.76 6.98
C THR A 263 2.87 29.61 6.77
N CYS A 264 1.88 29.45 7.66
CA CYS A 264 0.53 29.94 7.41
C CYS A 264 0.53 31.46 7.17
N ASP A 265 0.52 31.86 5.90
CA ASP A 265 0.42 33.25 5.48
C ASP A 265 -1.04 33.66 5.63
N GLU A 266 -1.40 34.10 6.84
CA GLU A 266 -2.76 34.52 7.19
C GLU A 266 -3.27 35.59 6.20
N ASP A 267 -2.41 36.47 5.71
CA ASP A 267 -2.74 37.50 4.71
C ASP A 267 -3.00 36.88 3.32
N GLY A 268 -2.19 35.91 2.91
CA GLY A 268 -2.38 35.14 1.67
C GLY A 268 -3.68 34.32 1.66
N ALA A 269 -3.92 33.55 2.72
CA ALA A 269 -5.13 32.75 2.88
C ALA A 269 -6.40 33.61 2.96
N LEU A 270 -6.32 34.77 3.62
CA LEU A 270 -7.40 35.76 3.67
C LEU A 270 -7.75 36.30 2.26
N GLU A 271 -6.74 36.58 1.44
CA GLU A 271 -6.96 37.12 0.09
C GLU A 271 -7.54 36.06 -0.86
N ASP A 272 -7.17 34.78 -0.74
CA ASP A 272 -7.81 33.69 -1.48
C ASP A 272 -9.26 33.44 -1.02
N CYS A 273 -9.54 33.52 0.28
CA CYS A 273 -10.91 33.51 0.80
C CYS A 273 -11.75 34.67 0.24
N ARG A 274 -11.18 35.88 0.11
CA ARG A 274 -11.85 37.04 -0.52
C ARG A 274 -12.14 36.82 -2.00
N LYS A 275 -11.20 36.25 -2.77
CA LYS A 275 -11.40 35.93 -4.20
C LYS A 275 -12.58 34.96 -4.39
N GLU A 276 -12.61 33.87 -3.60
CA GLU A 276 -13.69 32.89 -3.70
C GLU A 276 -15.03 33.45 -3.17
N TRP A 277 -15.03 34.24 -2.10
CA TRP A 277 -16.22 34.95 -1.63
C TRP A 277 -16.79 35.88 -2.71
N LEU A 278 -15.95 36.69 -3.37
CA LEU A 278 -16.37 37.58 -4.46
C LEU A 278 -16.88 36.80 -5.68
N SER A 279 -16.25 35.66 -6.01
CA SER A 279 -16.73 34.69 -7.00
C SER A 279 -18.14 34.19 -6.66
N GLN A 280 -18.37 33.76 -5.41
CA GLN A 280 -19.69 33.30 -4.96
C GLN A 280 -20.75 34.40 -4.96
N VAL A 281 -20.43 35.63 -4.52
CA VAL A 281 -21.34 36.78 -4.58
C VAL A 281 -21.73 37.05 -6.04
N THR A 282 -20.75 37.06 -6.95
CA THR A 282 -20.98 37.27 -8.39
C THR A 282 -21.89 36.18 -8.98
N ARG A 283 -21.62 34.90 -8.68
CA ARG A 283 -22.46 33.76 -9.10
C ARG A 283 -23.88 33.84 -8.51
N ARG A 284 -24.04 34.26 -7.26
CA ARG A 284 -25.35 34.40 -6.60
C ARG A 284 -26.16 35.53 -7.22
N VAL A 285 -25.58 36.73 -7.39
CA VAL A 285 -26.25 37.90 -7.98
C VAL A 285 -26.67 37.65 -9.43
N SER A 286 -25.97 36.79 -10.15
CA SER A 286 -26.29 36.42 -11.55
C SER A 286 -27.53 35.52 -11.70
N ARG A 287 -28.19 35.10 -10.61
CA ARG A 287 -29.37 34.20 -10.68
C ARG A 287 -30.67 34.97 -10.92
N PRO A 288 -31.64 34.41 -11.69
CA PRO A 288 -32.91 35.08 -11.99
C PRO A 288 -33.75 35.45 -10.76
N GLU A 289 -33.68 34.66 -9.69
CA GLU A 289 -34.47 34.83 -8.46
C GLU A 289 -33.94 35.90 -7.48
N VAL A 290 -32.87 36.63 -7.81
CA VAL A 290 -32.27 37.63 -6.92
C VAL A 290 -33.16 38.87 -6.77
N LYS A 291 -33.35 39.31 -5.52
CA LYS A 291 -34.10 40.54 -5.21
C LYS A 291 -33.43 41.75 -5.87
N TRP A 292 -34.21 42.55 -6.58
CA TRP A 292 -33.74 43.69 -7.39
C TRP A 292 -32.77 44.63 -6.64
N PHE A 293 -33.00 44.91 -5.36
CA PHE A 293 -32.12 45.78 -4.59
C PHE A 293 -30.71 45.20 -4.39
N THR A 294 -30.57 43.88 -4.24
CA THR A 294 -29.27 43.19 -4.12
C THR A 294 -28.51 43.25 -5.45
N ALA A 295 -29.20 43.04 -6.57
CA ALA A 295 -28.60 43.20 -7.89
C ALA A 295 -28.17 44.66 -8.15
N ASN A 296 -28.99 45.64 -7.75
CA ASN A 296 -28.69 47.06 -7.89
C ASN A 296 -27.57 47.54 -6.95
N ALA A 297 -27.40 46.94 -5.77
CA ALA A 297 -26.24 47.17 -4.90
C ALA A 297 -24.93 46.68 -5.55
N PHE A 298 -24.94 45.44 -6.04
CA PHE A 298 -23.78 44.84 -6.72
C PHE A 298 -23.38 45.61 -7.99
N LEU A 299 -24.35 46.04 -8.80
CA LEU A 299 -24.11 46.88 -9.99
C LEU A 299 -23.55 48.27 -9.64
N ARG A 300 -23.95 48.85 -8.50
CA ARG A 300 -23.38 50.10 -7.96
C ARG A 300 -22.02 49.90 -7.29
N GLN A 301 -21.45 48.70 -7.39
CA GLN A 301 -20.15 48.31 -6.83
C GLN A 301 -20.07 48.38 -5.29
N GLU A 302 -21.21 48.33 -4.60
CA GLU A 302 -21.24 48.25 -3.14
C GLU A 302 -20.57 46.92 -2.69
N PRO A 303 -19.68 46.93 -1.67
CA PRO A 303 -19.03 45.72 -1.19
C PRO A 303 -20.01 44.85 -0.40
N ALA A 304 -19.84 43.53 -0.45
CA ALA A 304 -20.40 42.66 0.57
C ALA A 304 -19.55 42.77 1.83
N LEU A 305 -20.18 42.66 3.00
CA LEU A 305 -19.53 42.72 4.31
C LEU A 305 -19.60 41.33 4.97
N SER A 306 -18.56 40.96 5.73
CA SER A 306 -18.51 39.70 6.48
C SER A 306 -17.66 39.85 7.73
N THR A 307 -17.90 39.01 8.73
CA THR A 307 -16.95 38.71 9.80
C THR A 307 -16.04 37.56 9.35
N LEU A 308 -14.88 37.40 9.98
CA LEU A 308 -14.01 36.23 9.83
C LEU A 308 -13.47 35.81 11.19
N VAL A 309 -13.44 34.51 11.41
CA VAL A 309 -12.68 33.86 12.48
C VAL A 309 -11.89 32.73 11.86
N THR A 310 -10.59 32.68 12.13
CA THR A 310 -9.70 31.55 11.84
C THR A 310 -9.47 30.77 13.13
N LEU A 311 -9.24 29.46 12.98
CA LEU A 311 -8.75 28.58 14.03
C LEU A 311 -7.84 27.56 13.35
N ALA A 312 -6.58 27.53 13.74
CA ALA A 312 -5.59 26.58 13.26
C ALA A 312 -5.05 25.76 14.45
N PHE A 313 -4.78 24.49 14.20
CA PHE A 313 -4.13 23.59 15.14
C PHE A 313 -2.72 23.30 14.64
N ASP A 314 -1.75 23.37 15.54
CA ASP A 314 -0.35 23.04 15.32
C ASP A 314 -0.07 21.73 16.09
N GLU A 315 0.00 20.65 15.32
CA GLU A 315 0.23 19.29 15.83
C GLU A 315 1.64 19.12 16.40
N GLU A 316 2.66 19.77 15.83
CA GLU A 316 4.04 19.65 16.29
C GLU A 316 4.25 20.30 17.66
N ASN A 317 3.61 21.46 17.88
CA ASN A 317 3.75 22.23 19.12
C ASN A 317 2.60 22.01 20.12
N MET A 318 1.64 21.12 19.81
CA MET A 318 0.44 20.85 20.61
C MET A 318 -0.29 22.13 21.03
N CYS A 319 -0.41 23.08 20.11
CA CYS A 319 -1.01 24.39 20.35
C CYS A 319 -2.03 24.74 19.25
N TRP A 320 -2.81 25.78 19.49
CA TRP A 320 -3.75 26.32 18.52
C TRP A 320 -3.60 27.83 18.46
N THR A 321 -3.85 28.40 17.28
CA THR A 321 -3.90 29.84 17.04
C THR A 321 -5.25 30.21 16.44
N ALA A 322 -5.74 31.40 16.76
CA ALA A 322 -7.00 31.90 16.24
C ALA A 322 -6.96 33.41 16.03
N SER A 323 -7.49 33.86 14.90
CA SER A 323 -7.57 35.27 14.52
C SER A 323 -9.04 35.65 14.26
N ALA A 324 -9.52 36.77 14.81
CA ALA A 324 -10.89 37.23 14.62
C ALA A 324 -10.95 38.69 14.14
N ILE A 325 -11.82 38.95 13.16
CA ILE A 325 -12.15 40.30 12.70
C ILE A 325 -13.66 40.42 12.39
N GLY A 326 -14.27 41.45 12.97
CA GLY A 326 -15.71 41.67 12.98
C GLY A 326 -16.43 41.15 14.22
N ASP A 327 -17.76 41.13 14.13
CA ASP A 327 -18.69 40.97 15.25
C ASP A 327 -19.04 39.51 15.61
N SER A 328 -18.44 38.52 14.93
CA SER A 328 -18.52 37.12 15.37
C SER A 328 -17.48 36.85 16.46
N PHE A 329 -17.81 35.98 17.41
CA PHE A 329 -16.97 35.65 18.56
C PHE A 329 -16.50 34.20 18.50
N LEU A 330 -15.26 33.95 18.92
CA LEU A 330 -14.77 32.63 19.28
C LEU A 330 -14.65 32.54 20.80
N PHE A 331 -15.29 31.52 21.37
CA PHE A 331 -15.10 31.11 22.76
C PHE A 331 -14.37 29.77 22.78
N PHE A 332 -13.43 29.59 23.71
CA PHE A 332 -12.92 28.27 24.08
C PHE A 332 -13.24 28.00 25.54
N VAL A 333 -13.84 26.83 25.79
CA VAL A 333 -14.32 26.39 27.11
C VAL A 333 -13.60 25.09 27.46
N PRO A 334 -12.63 25.11 28.40
CA PRO A 334 -11.98 23.89 28.86
C PRO A 334 -12.97 22.96 29.56
N ARG A 335 -12.80 21.64 29.38
CA ARG A 335 -13.70 20.61 29.95
C ARG A 335 -13.71 20.69 31.48
N GLY A 336 -14.90 20.78 32.08
CA GLY A 336 -15.08 20.95 33.53
C GLY A 336 -14.96 22.40 34.03
N ARG A 337 -14.94 23.39 33.13
CA ARG A 337 -14.92 24.85 33.44
C ARG A 337 -16.15 25.59 32.91
N GLU A 338 -17.25 24.88 32.67
CA GLU A 338 -18.47 25.40 32.04
C GLU A 338 -19.22 26.45 32.90
N ASP A 339 -18.92 26.55 34.20
CA ASP A 339 -19.45 27.58 35.11
C ASP A 339 -18.41 28.70 35.44
N ASP A 340 -17.21 28.63 34.87
CA ASP A 340 -16.03 29.45 35.24
C ASP A 340 -15.55 30.34 34.07
N MET A 341 -16.33 31.38 33.74
CA MET A 341 -16.09 32.28 32.59
C MET A 341 -14.83 33.17 32.70
N GLU A 342 -14.10 33.13 33.83
CA GLU A 342 -12.78 33.77 33.93
C GLU A 342 -11.70 32.97 33.20
N HIS A 343 -11.88 31.65 33.09
CA HIS A 343 -10.94 30.72 32.44
C HIS A 343 -11.27 30.45 30.95
N TRP A 344 -12.32 31.06 30.40
CA TRP A 344 -12.66 30.93 28.98
C TRP A 344 -11.82 31.86 28.13
N THR A 345 -11.26 31.37 27.02
CA THR A 345 -10.79 32.27 25.96
C THR A 345 -12.01 32.93 25.33
N LYS A 346 -11.96 34.26 25.19
CA LYS A 346 -12.95 35.07 24.48
C LYS A 346 -12.20 35.90 23.43
N LEU A 347 -12.51 35.69 22.16
CA LEU A 347 -11.86 36.38 21.05
C LEU A 347 -12.89 37.08 20.16
N SER A 348 -12.71 38.38 19.98
CA SER A 348 -13.45 39.28 19.11
C SER A 348 -12.56 40.47 18.76
N SER A 349 -12.86 41.18 17.67
CA SER A 349 -12.14 42.42 17.31
C SER A 349 -12.46 43.60 18.23
N LYS A 350 -13.63 43.63 18.88
CA LYS A 350 -14.06 44.75 19.74
C LYS A 350 -13.23 44.84 21.04
N PRO A 351 -12.80 46.03 21.49
CA PRO A 351 -12.03 46.21 22.73
C PRO A 351 -12.84 45.87 23.98
N GLU A 352 -12.15 45.38 25.01
CA GLU A 352 -12.73 45.16 26.34
C GLU A 352 -12.88 46.49 27.09
N PRO A 353 -14.01 46.76 27.78
CA PRO A 353 -15.20 45.93 27.87
C PRO A 353 -15.97 45.87 26.54
N VAL A 354 -16.29 44.67 26.07
CA VAL A 354 -17.06 44.48 24.82
C VAL A 354 -18.42 45.19 24.91
N VAL A 355 -18.72 45.99 23.88
CA VAL A 355 -20.03 46.63 23.71
C VAL A 355 -20.73 46.02 22.50
N PHE A 356 -21.90 45.43 22.74
CA PHE A 356 -22.81 45.00 21.68
C PHE A 356 -23.56 46.24 21.17
N ASP A 357 -23.27 46.65 19.94
CA ASP A 357 -23.80 47.86 19.32
C ASP A 357 -23.99 47.69 17.81
N ASN A 358 -24.80 48.57 17.22
CA ASN A 358 -25.11 48.56 15.79
C ASN A 358 -23.96 49.12 14.90
N PHE A 359 -22.72 49.10 15.38
CA PHE A 359 -21.55 49.65 14.68
C PHE A 359 -20.48 48.58 14.45
N PRO A 360 -20.80 47.52 13.67
CA PRO A 360 -19.96 46.34 13.56
C PRO A 360 -18.60 46.65 12.92
N ASP A 361 -17.60 45.88 13.34
CA ASP A 361 -16.38 45.66 12.59
C ASP A 361 -16.64 44.62 11.48
N TYR A 362 -15.93 44.70 10.36
CA TYR A 362 -16.17 43.85 9.20
C TYR A 362 -15.03 43.87 8.18
N LEU A 363 -14.93 42.78 7.42
CA LEU A 363 -14.17 42.70 6.17
C LEU A 363 -15.04 43.08 4.97
N SER A 364 -14.42 43.71 3.97
CA SER A 364 -15.05 44.06 2.69
C SER A 364 -14.65 43.09 1.57
N SER A 365 -15.61 42.66 0.76
CA SER A 365 -15.40 41.79 -0.40
C SER A 365 -14.66 42.45 -1.58
N ARG A 366 -14.27 43.72 -1.43
CA ARG A 366 -13.54 44.53 -2.45
C ARG A 366 -12.26 45.15 -1.87
N GLY A 367 -11.75 44.58 -0.78
CA GLY A 367 -10.59 45.07 -0.04
C GLY A 367 -10.96 46.06 1.08
N GLY A 368 -10.08 46.16 2.08
CA GLY A 368 -10.31 46.94 3.29
C GLY A 368 -11.28 46.31 4.29
N GLY A 369 -11.63 47.09 5.31
CA GLY A 369 -12.52 46.69 6.41
C GLY A 369 -12.66 47.79 7.45
N LYS A 370 -13.41 47.50 8.52
CA LYS A 370 -13.49 48.29 9.75
C LYS A 370 -13.14 47.37 10.93
N GLY A 371 -12.36 47.87 11.88
CA GLY A 371 -11.78 47.07 12.96
C GLY A 371 -10.38 46.58 12.65
N GLU A 372 -9.69 46.10 13.68
CA GLU A 372 -8.38 45.44 13.60
C GLU A 372 -8.55 43.97 13.95
N ALA A 373 -7.83 43.08 13.25
CA ALA A 373 -7.83 41.67 13.59
C ALA A 373 -7.18 41.45 14.97
N ARG A 374 -7.75 40.54 15.75
CA ARG A 374 -7.14 40.10 17.01
C ARG A 374 -6.75 38.65 16.95
N HIS A 375 -5.61 38.36 17.55
CA HIS A 375 -4.99 37.06 17.56
C HIS A 375 -4.93 36.55 19.00
N THR A 376 -5.13 35.26 19.18
CA THR A 376 -4.87 34.56 20.44
C THR A 376 -4.35 33.16 20.15
N ALA A 377 -3.74 32.54 21.14
CA ALA A 377 -3.21 31.19 21.06
C ALA A 377 -3.32 30.50 22.41
N GLY A 378 -3.36 29.18 22.40
CA GLY A 378 -3.38 28.34 23.60
C GLY A 378 -2.78 26.97 23.33
N LEU A 379 -2.61 26.19 24.39
CA LEU A 379 -2.29 24.77 24.25
C LEU A 379 -3.55 23.98 23.88
N ILE A 380 -3.39 22.89 23.14
CA ILE A 380 -4.48 21.94 22.89
C ILE A 380 -4.78 21.23 24.20
N GLU A 381 -6.00 21.42 24.72
CA GLU A 381 -6.52 20.72 25.89
C GLU A 381 -7.98 20.28 25.64
N PRO A 382 -8.50 19.25 26.33
CA PRO A 382 -9.88 18.82 26.18
C PRO A 382 -10.87 19.94 26.53
N GLY A 383 -11.80 20.23 25.63
CA GLY A 383 -12.71 21.37 25.73
C GLY A 383 -13.57 21.55 24.49
N THR A 384 -14.22 22.70 24.35
CA THR A 384 -15.08 23.01 23.21
C THR A 384 -14.84 24.44 22.72
N PHE A 385 -14.61 24.59 21.42
CA PHE A 385 -14.69 25.87 20.75
C PHE A 385 -16.12 26.14 20.28
N TYR A 386 -16.59 27.37 20.51
CA TYR A 386 -17.85 27.89 20.02
C TYR A 386 -17.59 29.14 19.18
N LEU A 387 -17.86 29.07 17.87
CA LEU A 387 -17.90 30.24 17.00
C LEU A 387 -19.36 30.67 16.83
N MET A 388 -19.69 31.90 17.24
CA MET A 388 -21.05 32.41 17.34
C MET A 388 -21.19 33.80 16.68
N THR A 389 -22.39 34.10 16.17
CA THR A 389 -22.77 35.48 15.84
C THR A 389 -22.91 36.34 17.11
N ASP A 390 -22.81 37.64 16.97
CA ASP A 390 -22.99 38.65 18.02
C ASP A 390 -24.24 38.41 18.88
N ALA A 391 -25.42 38.22 18.29
CA ALA A 391 -26.67 38.02 19.02
C ALA A 391 -26.66 36.78 19.92
N LEU A 392 -26.04 35.68 19.48
CA LEU A 392 -25.86 34.48 20.32
C LEU A 392 -24.76 34.67 21.36
N SER A 393 -23.73 35.46 21.03
CA SER A 393 -22.61 35.76 21.91
C SER A 393 -23.05 36.63 23.08
N GLU A 394 -23.83 37.69 22.83
CA GLU A 394 -24.46 38.54 23.84
C GLU A 394 -25.31 37.71 24.81
N TRP A 395 -26.18 36.84 24.27
CA TRP A 395 -26.98 35.92 25.06
C TRP A 395 -26.13 35.00 25.97
N VAL A 396 -25.01 34.46 25.47
CA VAL A 396 -24.06 33.65 26.26
C VAL A 396 -23.35 34.49 27.33
N PHE A 397 -22.96 35.73 27.04
CA PHE A 397 -22.35 36.64 28.02
C PHE A 397 -23.30 36.95 29.20
N GLU A 398 -24.59 37.17 28.91
CA GLU A 398 -25.60 37.45 29.93
C GLU A 398 -25.97 36.21 30.76
N ASN A 399 -26.14 35.04 30.11
CA ASN A 399 -26.73 33.84 30.72
C ASN A 399 -25.68 32.78 31.15
N ARG A 400 -24.41 32.97 30.81
CA ARG A 400 -23.25 32.23 31.33
C ARG A 400 -23.35 30.70 31.13
N GLY A 401 -22.94 29.91 32.12
CA GLY A 401 -22.98 28.43 32.07
C GLY A 401 -24.37 27.83 31.83
N ASP A 402 -25.45 28.56 32.13
CA ASP A 402 -26.81 28.09 31.80
C ASP A 402 -27.10 28.14 30.29
N ALA A 403 -26.47 29.07 29.55
CA ALA A 403 -26.52 29.09 28.09
C ALA A 403 -25.78 27.87 27.50
N LEU A 404 -24.58 27.55 28.00
CA LEU A 404 -23.84 26.35 27.57
C LEU A 404 -24.58 25.05 27.87
N ARG A 405 -25.19 24.94 29.07
CA ARG A 405 -26.05 23.81 29.42
C ARG A 405 -27.18 23.63 28.40
N LEU A 406 -27.89 24.71 28.07
CA LEU A 406 -28.96 24.68 27.06
C LEU A 406 -28.46 24.27 25.67
N ILE A 407 -27.28 24.77 25.25
CA ILE A 407 -26.65 24.39 23.98
C ILE A 407 -26.36 22.88 23.97
N GLN A 408 -25.72 22.37 25.02
CA GLN A 408 -25.33 20.96 25.12
C GLN A 408 -26.54 20.00 25.22
N THR A 409 -27.65 20.41 25.83
CA THR A 409 -28.86 19.56 25.95
C THR A 409 -29.79 19.64 24.74
N ASP A 410 -30.03 20.84 24.21
CA ASP A 410 -31.14 21.07 23.27
C ASP A 410 -30.67 21.15 21.80
N TRP A 411 -29.40 21.45 21.53
CA TRP A 411 -28.91 21.71 20.17
C TRP A 411 -28.26 20.49 19.51
N THR A 412 -28.86 19.31 19.66
CA THR A 412 -28.39 18.03 19.05
C THR A 412 -28.66 17.96 17.52
N GLY A 413 -28.50 19.08 16.81
CA GLY A 413 -28.74 19.22 15.37
C GLY A 413 -29.61 20.43 15.00
N GLN A 414 -29.72 20.70 13.68
CA GLN A 414 -30.32 21.92 13.12
C GLN A 414 -31.76 22.22 13.61
N ASN A 415 -32.59 21.19 13.82
CA ASN A 415 -33.95 21.38 14.31
C ASN A 415 -33.97 21.80 15.79
N GLY A 416 -33.16 21.16 16.64
CA GLY A 416 -33.04 21.50 18.06
C GLY A 416 -32.51 22.92 18.26
N PHE A 417 -31.50 23.31 17.49
CA PHE A 417 -31.02 24.69 17.41
C PHE A 417 -32.15 25.67 17.03
N ARG A 418 -32.80 25.46 15.88
CA ARG A 418 -33.84 26.38 15.37
C ARG A 418 -35.01 26.52 16.34
N ASP A 419 -35.48 25.41 16.91
CA ASP A 419 -36.63 25.42 17.81
C ASP A 419 -36.26 26.08 19.16
N SER A 420 -35.00 26.00 19.60
CA SER A 420 -34.48 26.70 20.78
C SER A 420 -34.30 28.19 20.55
N VAL A 421 -33.69 28.60 19.42
CA VAL A 421 -33.59 30.00 19.00
C VAL A 421 -34.98 30.64 18.91
N ASN A 422 -35.95 29.92 18.33
CA ASN A 422 -37.34 30.35 18.33
C ASN A 422 -37.89 30.55 19.76
N ARG A 423 -37.67 29.60 20.68
CA ARG A 423 -38.10 29.75 22.09
C ARG A 423 -37.49 31.00 22.74
N LEU A 424 -36.19 31.24 22.59
CA LEU A 424 -35.48 32.39 23.16
C LEU A 424 -35.99 33.73 22.62
N ARG A 425 -36.32 33.80 21.32
CA ARG A 425 -36.96 34.98 20.72
C ARG A 425 -38.38 35.19 21.24
N HIS A 426 -39.18 34.13 21.36
CA HIS A 426 -40.54 34.23 21.90
C HIS A 426 -40.58 34.63 23.38
N SER A 427 -39.55 34.29 24.17
CA SER A 427 -39.41 34.76 25.54
C SER A 427 -38.78 36.16 25.67
N GLY A 428 -38.35 36.77 24.55
CA GLY A 428 -37.68 38.08 24.55
C GLY A 428 -36.27 38.07 25.13
N VAL A 429 -35.62 36.91 25.19
CA VAL A 429 -34.27 36.69 25.75
C VAL A 429 -33.18 36.72 24.66
N LEU A 430 -33.57 36.53 23.40
CA LEU A 430 -32.71 36.69 22.23
C LEU A 430 -33.39 37.64 21.25
N HIS A 431 -32.64 38.58 20.69
CA HIS A 431 -33.14 39.50 19.67
C HIS A 431 -33.43 38.78 18.33
N ASP A 432 -34.29 39.38 17.50
CA ASP A 432 -34.68 38.81 16.20
C ASP A 432 -33.65 39.17 15.12
N ASP A 433 -32.44 38.63 15.27
CA ASP A 433 -31.28 38.89 14.42
C ASP A 433 -30.68 37.60 13.83
N ASP A 434 -29.63 37.66 13.02
CA ASP A 434 -28.99 36.49 12.44
C ASP A 434 -28.27 35.64 13.50
N SER A 435 -28.76 34.40 13.70
CA SER A 435 -28.26 33.46 14.71
C SER A 435 -27.56 32.28 14.03
N SER A 436 -26.25 32.18 14.15
CA SER A 436 -25.46 31.03 13.66
C SER A 436 -24.40 30.61 14.67
N VAL A 437 -24.15 29.30 14.75
CA VAL A 437 -23.14 28.70 15.62
C VAL A 437 -22.38 27.58 14.89
N LEU A 438 -21.08 27.47 15.15
CA LEU A 438 -20.25 26.33 14.85
C LEU A 438 -19.63 25.83 16.17
N ILE A 439 -19.70 24.52 16.41
CA ILE A 439 -19.23 23.90 17.65
C ILE A 439 -18.17 22.86 17.28
N ILE A 440 -16.98 22.97 17.87
CA ILE A 440 -15.85 22.06 17.65
C ILE A 440 -15.43 21.50 19.02
N ASN A 441 -15.63 20.20 19.22
CA ASN A 441 -15.19 19.52 20.45
C ASN A 441 -13.74 19.05 20.27
N VAL A 442 -12.91 19.33 21.28
CA VAL A 442 -11.54 18.84 21.40
C VAL A 442 -11.54 17.79 22.51
N GLU A 443 -11.17 16.56 22.17
CA GLU A 443 -11.07 15.46 23.12
C GLU A 443 -9.73 14.75 22.90
N ASP A 444 -9.00 14.48 23.97
CA ASP A 444 -7.87 13.55 23.92
C ASP A 444 -8.42 12.11 23.99
N ASP A 445 -8.29 11.37 22.89
CA ASP A 445 -8.66 9.96 22.76
C ASP A 445 -7.46 9.00 22.92
N GLY A 446 -6.26 9.54 23.13
CA GLY A 446 -5.01 8.81 23.22
C GLY A 446 -4.47 8.26 21.89
N ILE A 447 -4.98 8.71 20.73
CA ILE A 447 -4.61 8.18 19.41
C ILE A 447 -3.56 9.05 18.70
N GLY A 448 -3.52 10.36 18.97
CA GLY A 448 -2.44 11.26 18.52
C GLY A 448 -2.60 11.88 17.13
N ASP A 449 -3.81 11.87 16.57
CA ASP A 449 -4.19 12.53 15.29
C ASP A 449 -5.21 13.68 15.56
N ILE A 450 -5.24 14.74 14.74
CA ILE A 450 -6.35 15.74 14.73
C ILE A 450 -7.28 15.50 13.54
N CYS A 451 -8.60 15.57 13.75
CA CYS A 451 -9.60 15.20 12.72
C CYS A 451 -10.76 16.21 12.59
N TYR A 452 -11.22 16.49 11.34
CA TYR A 452 -12.45 17.27 11.11
C TYR A 452 -13.24 16.93 9.81
N GLY A 453 -14.45 16.38 9.96
CA GLY A 453 -15.58 16.35 8.98
C GLY A 453 -15.39 15.62 7.63
N LYS A 454 -16.26 14.73 7.13
CA LYS A 454 -17.60 14.26 7.53
C LYS A 454 -17.63 12.72 7.48
N ASN A 455 -17.79 12.03 8.61
CA ASN A 455 -18.15 10.60 8.63
C ASN A 455 -18.80 10.19 9.97
N MET A 456 -20.03 10.68 10.21
CA MET A 456 -20.82 10.28 11.38
C MET A 456 -22.31 10.12 11.04
N GLN A 457 -22.68 8.98 10.42
CA GLN A 457 -24.00 8.35 10.60
C GLN A 457 -23.91 6.83 10.39
N ASN A 458 -23.22 6.14 11.31
CA ASN A 458 -23.49 4.80 11.85
C ASN A 458 -22.25 4.32 12.63
N GLY A 459 -22.46 3.59 13.72
CA GLY A 459 -21.39 3.33 14.71
C GLY A 459 -20.17 2.59 14.16
N LYS A 460 -18.99 2.94 14.72
CA LYS A 460 -17.64 2.45 14.35
C LYS A 460 -17.05 3.02 13.06
N SER A 461 -16.88 4.34 12.99
CA SER A 461 -15.86 4.96 12.15
C SER A 461 -14.54 5.07 12.92
N LYS A 462 -13.63 4.10 12.73
CA LYS A 462 -12.20 4.42 12.82
C LYS A 462 -11.93 5.42 11.70
N ILE A 463 -11.40 6.60 12.02
CA ILE A 463 -10.77 7.46 11.03
C ILE A 463 -9.31 7.49 11.45
N SER A 464 -8.51 6.71 10.75
CA SER A 464 -7.06 6.80 10.84
C SER A 464 -6.59 7.97 9.98
N CYS A 465 -5.49 8.62 10.38
CA CYS A 465 -4.55 9.17 9.40
C CYS A 465 -4.32 8.14 8.27
N PRO A 466 -4.01 8.52 7.02
CA PRO A 466 -3.72 7.52 5.97
C PRO A 466 -2.62 6.60 6.49
N LYS A 467 -2.94 5.33 6.73
CA LYS A 467 -1.96 4.32 7.12
C LYS A 467 -1.16 3.94 5.89
N THR A 468 -0.36 4.89 5.41
CA THR A 468 0.76 4.60 4.52
C THR A 468 1.76 3.79 5.33
N MET A 469 1.51 2.49 5.41
CA MET A 469 2.39 1.54 6.06
C MET A 469 3.79 1.71 5.48
N PRO A 470 4.82 1.67 6.35
CA PRO A 470 6.12 2.20 6.00
C PRO A 470 6.70 1.48 4.79
N SER A 471 7.30 2.27 3.91
CA SER A 471 8.02 1.78 2.75
C SER A 471 9.15 0.85 3.18
N ARG A 472 9.58 -0.07 2.31
CA ARG A 472 10.65 -1.00 2.69
C ARG A 472 11.96 -0.25 2.91
N THR A 473 12.21 0.83 2.17
CA THR A 473 13.34 1.75 2.42
C THR A 473 13.23 2.45 3.77
N GLU A 474 12.03 2.87 4.20
CA GLU A 474 11.81 3.48 5.52
C GLU A 474 12.08 2.47 6.64
N ILE A 475 11.56 1.24 6.54
CA ILE A 475 11.85 0.15 7.48
C ILE A 475 13.36 -0.17 7.52
N VAL A 476 13.99 -0.33 6.35
CA VAL A 476 15.44 -0.59 6.19
C VAL A 476 16.27 0.54 6.80
N THR A 477 15.84 1.79 6.65
CA THR A 477 16.46 2.97 7.25
C THR A 477 16.34 2.92 8.78
N ALA A 478 15.13 2.74 9.30
CA ALA A 478 14.87 2.68 10.74
C ALA A 478 15.68 1.56 11.42
N ILE A 479 15.61 0.33 10.92
CA ILE A 479 16.34 -0.80 11.52
C ILE A 479 17.86 -0.71 11.37
N SER A 480 18.36 0.15 10.45
CA SER A 480 19.78 0.46 10.28
C SER A 480 20.32 1.54 11.22
N ASN A 481 19.46 2.23 11.97
CA ASN A 481 19.81 3.36 12.84
C ASN A 481 19.45 3.06 14.30
N ASP A 482 20.45 2.98 15.19
CA ASP A 482 20.24 2.64 16.62
C ASP A 482 19.27 3.61 17.33
N VAL A 483 19.25 4.89 16.93
CA VAL A 483 18.30 5.90 17.46
C VAL A 483 16.82 5.57 17.19
N CYS A 484 16.56 4.76 16.16
CA CYS A 484 15.23 4.26 15.80
C CYS A 484 14.88 2.95 16.52
N LEU A 485 15.82 2.27 17.15
CA LEU A 485 15.57 1.02 17.87
C LEU A 485 15.04 1.33 19.28
N LYS A 486 13.72 1.26 19.46
CA LYS A 486 13.06 1.65 20.72
C LYS A 486 12.90 0.46 21.68
N ALA A 487 12.69 -0.76 21.18
CA ALA A 487 12.68 -1.99 21.97
C ALA A 487 14.00 -2.25 22.72
N GLU A 488 13.94 -2.64 23.99
CA GLU A 488 15.13 -2.99 24.79
C GLU A 488 15.91 -4.16 24.16
N GLU A 489 15.19 -5.09 23.54
CA GLU A 489 15.70 -6.27 22.88
C GLU A 489 16.53 -5.97 21.63
N LEU A 490 16.36 -4.77 21.04
CA LEU A 490 17.04 -4.34 19.81
C LEU A 490 18.14 -3.30 20.07
N ARG A 491 18.00 -2.44 21.09
CA ARG A 491 18.95 -1.36 21.41
C ARG A 491 20.40 -1.82 21.51
N GLY A 492 21.31 -1.15 20.81
CA GLY A 492 22.73 -1.49 20.75
C GLY A 492 23.03 -2.77 19.96
N GLY A 493 22.08 -3.31 19.20
CA GLY A 493 22.29 -4.33 18.19
C GLY A 493 22.51 -3.74 16.79
N SER A 494 22.60 -4.59 15.77
CA SER A 494 22.74 -4.16 14.37
C SER A 494 22.24 -5.18 13.35
N VAL A 495 21.73 -4.70 12.22
CA VAL A 495 21.47 -5.54 11.03
C VAL A 495 22.76 -5.97 10.34
N ILE A 496 22.72 -7.15 9.70
CA ILE A 496 23.80 -7.62 8.83
C ILE A 496 23.76 -6.85 7.49
N LYS A 497 24.93 -6.48 6.95
CA LYS A 497 25.07 -5.75 5.67
C LYS A 497 26.07 -6.43 4.74
N ARG A 498 25.80 -6.41 3.44
CA ARG A 498 26.69 -6.86 2.36
C ARG A 498 26.99 -5.68 1.44
N GLY A 499 28.13 -5.05 1.64
CA GLY A 499 28.42 -3.75 1.02
C GLY A 499 27.42 -2.71 1.53
N SER A 500 26.66 -2.10 0.62
CA SER A 500 25.59 -1.16 0.92
C SER A 500 24.23 -1.80 1.24
N LEU A 501 24.01 -3.05 0.81
CA LEU A 501 22.72 -3.71 0.96
C LEU A 501 22.56 -4.24 2.39
N VAL A 502 21.41 -3.97 2.99
CA VAL A 502 20.99 -4.59 4.25
C VAL A 502 20.45 -5.98 3.93
N VAL A 503 20.98 -6.99 4.61
CA VAL A 503 20.56 -8.38 4.46
C VAL A 503 19.13 -8.50 4.98
N GLN A 504 18.19 -8.93 4.13
CA GLN A 504 16.77 -8.99 4.48
C GLN A 504 16.03 -9.97 3.56
N PHE A 505 14.93 -10.56 4.02
CA PHE A 505 14.06 -11.45 3.25
C PHE A 505 12.72 -10.78 3.03
N ALA A 506 12.36 -10.57 1.76
CA ALA A 506 11.14 -9.88 1.36
C ALA A 506 9.95 -10.85 1.18
N GLY A 507 9.00 -10.82 2.11
CA GLY A 507 7.69 -11.48 1.98
C GLY A 507 6.63 -10.57 1.37
N GLY A 508 5.40 -11.05 1.14
CA GLY A 508 4.33 -10.28 0.50
C GLY A 508 3.92 -9.00 1.26
N PHE A 509 3.83 -9.11 2.60
CA PHE A 509 3.40 -8.03 3.51
C PHE A 509 4.43 -7.70 4.60
N THR A 510 5.60 -8.36 4.57
CA THR A 510 6.62 -8.30 5.63
C THR A 510 8.04 -8.24 5.07
N ASN A 511 8.96 -7.78 5.91
CA ASN A 511 10.42 -7.88 5.73
C ASN A 511 11.00 -8.57 6.97
N VAL A 512 11.86 -9.56 6.79
CA VAL A 512 12.59 -10.23 7.89
C VAL A 512 14.08 -9.90 7.80
N PHE A 513 14.64 -9.37 8.88
CA PHE A 513 16.04 -8.94 8.98
C PHE A 513 16.82 -9.86 9.91
N PRO A 514 17.94 -10.48 9.47
CA PRO A 514 18.93 -11.05 10.37
C PRO A 514 19.58 -9.92 11.17
N PHE A 515 19.44 -9.98 12.49
CA PHE A 515 19.83 -8.94 13.42
C PHE A 515 20.72 -9.52 14.52
N ILE A 516 21.83 -8.85 14.83
CA ILE A 516 22.73 -9.21 15.92
C ILE A 516 22.38 -8.34 17.13
N LYS A 517 21.88 -8.96 18.19
CA LYS A 517 21.59 -8.29 19.47
C LYS A 517 22.88 -7.83 20.14
N LYS A 518 22.75 -6.90 21.09
CA LYS A 518 23.86 -6.39 21.93
C LYS A 518 24.65 -7.50 22.67
N ASP A 519 24.03 -8.63 22.96
CA ASP A 519 24.65 -9.81 23.58
C ASP A 519 25.37 -10.74 22.58
N GLY A 520 25.38 -10.39 21.30
CA GLY A 520 25.97 -11.16 20.21
C GLY A 520 25.07 -12.25 19.62
N ARG A 521 23.87 -12.49 20.17
CA ARG A 521 22.94 -13.48 19.60
C ARG A 521 22.31 -12.96 18.31
N LYS A 522 22.20 -13.85 17.33
CA LYS A 522 21.51 -13.61 16.06
C LYS A 522 20.03 -13.95 16.19
N VAL A 523 19.17 -13.04 15.78
CA VAL A 523 17.71 -13.18 15.76
C VAL A 523 17.17 -12.75 14.39
N ALA A 524 15.95 -13.16 14.06
CA ALA A 524 15.19 -12.59 12.96
C ALA A 524 14.23 -11.52 13.50
N VAL A 525 14.27 -10.32 12.93
CA VAL A 525 13.34 -9.23 13.23
C VAL A 525 12.39 -9.07 12.05
N ARG A 526 11.11 -9.36 12.24
CA ARG A 526 10.05 -9.29 11.24
C ARG A 526 9.26 -7.99 11.41
N CYS A 527 9.28 -7.16 10.36
CA CYS A 527 8.56 -5.89 10.28
C CYS A 527 7.44 -6.00 9.24
N TRP A 528 6.27 -5.40 9.51
CA TRP A 528 5.17 -5.33 8.53
C TRP A 528 5.27 -4.09 7.65
N CYS A 529 4.97 -4.26 6.35
CA CYS A 529 4.92 -3.18 5.35
C CYS A 529 3.52 -3.02 4.71
N ALA A 530 2.50 -3.65 5.29
CA ALA A 530 1.08 -3.49 4.97
C ALA A 530 0.28 -3.81 6.24
N ASP A 531 -0.90 -3.20 6.44
CA ASP A 531 -1.73 -3.53 7.59
C ASP A 531 -2.41 -4.86 7.29
N ILE A 532 -2.41 -5.76 8.27
CA ILE A 532 -3.01 -7.08 8.15
C ILE A 532 -4.00 -7.17 9.30
N ASP A 533 -5.29 -7.21 8.95
CA ASP A 533 -6.39 -7.32 9.89
C ASP A 533 -6.11 -8.34 11.00
N SER A 534 -6.18 -7.87 12.25
CA SER A 534 -5.93 -8.62 13.48
C SER A 534 -4.53 -9.24 13.68
N ALA A 535 -3.55 -9.00 12.79
CA ALA A 535 -2.23 -9.65 12.92
C ALA A 535 -1.50 -9.30 14.23
N LYS A 536 -1.60 -8.05 14.70
CA LYS A 536 -1.03 -7.61 16.00
C LYS A 536 -1.56 -8.41 17.19
N GLU A 537 -2.88 -8.58 17.24
CA GLU A 537 -3.59 -9.36 18.25
C GLU A 537 -3.25 -10.85 18.13
N ARG A 538 -3.25 -11.39 16.90
CA ARG A 538 -2.90 -12.77 16.59
C ARG A 538 -1.49 -13.13 17.05
N CYS A 539 -0.48 -12.32 16.70
CA CYS A 539 0.90 -12.55 17.12
C CYS A 539 1.06 -12.51 18.65
N SER A 540 0.32 -11.65 19.35
CA SER A 540 0.34 -11.59 20.82
C SER A 540 -0.19 -12.89 21.44
N HIS A 541 -1.31 -13.41 20.92
CA HIS A 541 -1.92 -14.67 21.35
C HIS A 541 -1.08 -15.91 21.02
N VAL A 542 -0.42 -15.93 19.85
CA VAL A 542 0.51 -16.99 19.45
C VAL A 542 1.77 -16.98 20.32
N ALA A 543 2.34 -15.80 20.59
CA ALA A 543 3.53 -15.65 21.44
C ALA A 543 3.28 -16.20 22.85
N GLU A 544 2.16 -15.83 23.50
CA GLU A 544 1.86 -16.35 24.84
C GLU A 544 1.54 -17.85 24.85
N TYR A 545 0.97 -18.41 23.77
CA TYR A 545 0.71 -19.85 23.67
C TYR A 545 1.99 -20.68 23.46
N LEU A 546 2.95 -20.20 22.67
CA LEU A 546 4.20 -20.91 22.34
C LEU A 546 5.31 -20.74 23.38
N LYS A 547 5.18 -19.77 24.29
CA LYS A 547 6.17 -19.39 25.32
C LYS A 547 6.71 -20.54 26.18
N ASP A 548 5.87 -21.52 26.49
CA ASP A 548 6.21 -22.70 27.30
C ASP A 548 6.41 -23.98 26.45
N ASP A 549 6.48 -23.87 25.12
CA ASP A 549 6.71 -25.00 24.22
C ASP A 549 8.18 -25.46 24.25
N THR A 550 8.40 -26.76 24.42
CA THR A 550 9.75 -27.36 24.43
C THR A 550 9.91 -28.48 23.38
N SER A 551 9.11 -28.45 22.32
CA SER A 551 9.08 -29.51 21.30
C SER A 551 10.26 -29.47 20.31
N GLY A 552 10.85 -28.28 20.14
CA GLY A 552 11.83 -27.99 19.08
C GLY A 552 11.23 -27.73 17.70
N TYR A 553 9.90 -27.86 17.54
CA TYR A 553 9.19 -27.51 16.31
C TYR A 553 8.92 -26.01 16.18
N PHE A 554 8.97 -25.25 17.27
CA PHE A 554 8.88 -23.80 17.27
C PHE A 554 10.19 -23.17 17.75
N VAL A 555 10.37 -21.89 17.47
CA VAL A 555 11.45 -21.05 18.00
C VAL A 555 10.92 -20.09 19.07
N ASP A 556 11.83 -19.55 19.89
CA ASP A 556 11.55 -18.33 20.67
C ASP A 556 10.89 -17.29 19.76
N PHE A 557 9.71 -16.80 20.15
CA PHE A 557 8.89 -15.88 19.37
C PHE A 557 8.29 -14.82 20.29
N GLN A 558 8.60 -13.55 20.03
CA GLN A 558 8.20 -12.42 20.84
C GLN A 558 7.55 -11.34 19.95
N TYR A 559 6.33 -10.93 20.29
CA TYR A 559 5.70 -9.74 19.73
C TYR A 559 6.09 -8.50 20.56
N VAL A 560 6.52 -7.41 19.90
CA VAL A 560 6.89 -6.16 20.55
C VAL A 560 6.14 -5.00 19.86
N PRO A 561 5.22 -4.28 20.55
CA PRO A 561 4.32 -3.32 19.91
C PRO A 561 5.01 -2.02 19.46
N ASP A 562 5.96 -1.51 20.25
CA ASP A 562 6.57 -0.19 20.08
C ASP A 562 8.09 -0.30 19.83
N ALA A 563 8.44 -1.08 18.82
CA ALA A 563 9.79 -1.62 18.70
C ALA A 563 10.76 -0.77 17.89
N ILE A 564 10.30 -0.21 16.77
CA ILE A 564 11.11 0.62 15.87
C ILE A 564 10.37 1.91 15.50
N LEU A 565 11.11 3.02 15.46
CA LEU A 565 10.63 4.32 15.01
C LEU A 565 10.87 4.46 13.51
N VAL A 566 9.79 4.50 12.72
CA VAL A 566 9.82 4.58 11.25
C VAL A 566 9.06 5.83 10.83
N ALA A 567 9.72 6.73 10.09
CA ALA A 567 9.14 7.98 9.60
C ALA A 567 8.43 8.85 10.68
N GLY A 568 8.83 8.74 11.95
CA GLY A 568 8.25 9.48 13.08
C GLY A 568 7.22 8.69 13.90
N ALA A 569 6.70 7.57 13.40
CA ALA A 569 5.75 6.71 14.08
C ALA A 569 6.42 5.47 14.71
N LEU A 570 5.84 4.96 15.80
CA LEU A 570 6.26 3.69 16.41
C LEU A 570 5.59 2.51 15.70
N HIS A 571 6.39 1.53 15.29
CA HIS A 571 5.93 0.33 14.60
C HIS A 571 6.28 -0.96 15.36
N PRO A 572 5.37 -1.94 15.35
CA PRO A 572 5.60 -3.24 15.96
C PRO A 572 6.54 -4.10 15.13
N VAL A 573 7.21 -5.02 15.80
CA VAL A 573 7.95 -6.12 15.18
C VAL A 573 7.66 -7.43 15.89
N VAL A 574 7.98 -8.53 15.21
CA VAL A 574 8.23 -9.81 15.87
C VAL A 574 9.74 -10.06 15.91
N ILE A 575 10.23 -10.47 17.07
CA ILE A 575 11.60 -10.96 17.25
C ILE A 575 11.51 -12.47 17.44
N MET A 576 12.27 -13.23 16.64
CA MET A 576 12.31 -14.69 16.72
C MET A 576 13.74 -15.23 16.69
N GLU A 577 13.98 -16.43 17.23
CA GLU A 577 15.28 -17.10 17.12
C GLU A 577 15.70 -17.21 15.64
N TRP A 578 16.97 -16.95 15.35
CA TRP A 578 17.47 -17.25 14.01
C TRP A 578 17.74 -18.75 13.87
N VAL A 579 16.90 -19.46 13.11
CA VAL A 579 17.12 -20.87 12.79
C VAL A 579 18.33 -21.02 11.87
N GLU A 580 19.45 -21.50 12.43
CA GLU A 580 20.56 -21.98 11.60
C GLU A 580 20.16 -23.32 10.95
N GLY A 581 19.82 -23.27 9.67
CA GLY A 581 19.30 -24.39 8.88
C GLY A 581 18.97 -24.01 7.43
N SER A 582 18.40 -24.96 6.69
CA SER A 582 17.93 -24.77 5.31
C SER A 582 16.44 -25.08 5.19
N THR A 583 15.71 -24.42 4.29
CA THR A 583 14.31 -24.77 3.98
C THR A 583 14.21 -26.19 3.43
N LEU A 584 13.04 -26.82 3.51
CA LEU A 584 12.82 -28.22 3.09
C LEU A 584 13.44 -28.55 1.73
N LYS A 585 13.16 -27.73 0.70
CA LYS A 585 13.67 -27.97 -0.66
C LYS A 585 15.18 -27.77 -0.75
N LYS A 586 15.70 -26.70 -0.15
CA LYS A 586 17.14 -26.42 -0.12
C LYS A 586 17.93 -27.53 0.57
N TYR A 587 17.44 -28.05 1.70
CA TYR A 587 18.06 -29.17 2.40
C TYR A 587 18.03 -30.47 1.59
N ILE A 588 16.93 -30.77 0.89
CA ILE A 588 16.84 -31.94 0.00
C ILE A 588 17.88 -31.87 -1.12
N ASP A 589 18.06 -30.68 -1.71
CA ASP A 589 19.04 -30.45 -2.76
C ASP A 589 20.49 -30.55 -2.24
N GLU A 590 20.79 -29.88 -1.12
CA GLU A 590 22.11 -29.88 -0.48
C GLU A 590 22.57 -31.27 -0.01
N GLN A 591 21.66 -32.11 0.49
CA GLN A 591 21.96 -33.49 0.91
C GLN A 591 21.94 -34.50 -0.25
N GLY A 592 21.44 -34.11 -1.43
CA GLY A 592 21.22 -34.97 -2.57
C GLY A 592 19.88 -35.73 -2.50
N PRO A 593 18.95 -35.53 -3.46
CA PRO A 593 17.65 -36.17 -3.47
C PRO A 593 17.77 -37.70 -3.54
N SER A 594 17.20 -38.40 -2.55
CA SER A 594 17.28 -39.86 -2.48
C SER A 594 16.07 -40.46 -1.76
N LYS A 595 15.70 -41.70 -2.14
CA LYS A 595 14.58 -42.45 -1.51
C LYS A 595 14.68 -42.49 0.02
N ARG A 596 15.89 -42.61 0.57
CA ARG A 596 16.12 -42.63 2.02
C ARG A 596 15.83 -41.26 2.65
N LEU A 597 16.31 -40.17 2.03
CA LEU A 597 16.11 -38.81 2.52
C LEU A 597 14.63 -38.43 2.51
N PHE A 598 13.92 -38.67 1.40
CA PHE A 598 12.49 -38.36 1.29
C PHE A 598 11.64 -39.12 2.32
N LEU A 599 11.94 -40.41 2.59
CA LEU A 599 11.22 -41.19 3.60
C LEU A 599 11.54 -40.77 5.04
N ASP A 600 12.78 -40.37 5.34
CA ASP A 600 13.17 -39.83 6.64
C ASP A 600 12.44 -38.50 6.93
N LEU A 601 12.42 -37.60 5.95
CA LEU A 601 11.70 -36.33 6.04
C LEU A 601 10.19 -36.52 6.16
N ALA A 602 9.59 -37.45 5.41
CA ALA A 602 8.17 -37.77 5.51
C ALA A 602 7.79 -38.26 6.92
N GLU A 603 8.61 -39.14 7.52
CA GLU A 603 8.37 -39.65 8.87
C GLU A 603 8.57 -38.59 9.96
N LYS A 604 9.56 -37.71 9.82
CA LYS A 604 9.74 -36.56 10.72
C LYS A 604 8.59 -35.56 10.61
N PHE A 605 8.15 -35.27 9.38
CA PHE A 605 7.01 -34.40 9.11
C PHE A 605 5.71 -34.96 9.72
N ARG A 606 5.43 -36.27 9.56
CA ARG A 606 4.28 -36.93 10.19
C ARG A 606 4.25 -36.71 11.71
N ARG A 607 5.39 -36.88 12.39
CA ARG A 607 5.50 -36.68 13.86
C ARG A 607 5.28 -35.22 14.28
N MET A 608 5.78 -34.27 13.48
CA MET A 608 5.54 -32.85 13.69
C MET A 608 4.05 -32.52 13.59
N VAL A 609 3.37 -33.01 12.55
CA VAL A 609 1.93 -32.82 12.35
C VAL A 609 1.11 -33.45 13.49
N GLU A 610 1.43 -34.69 13.89
CA GLU A 610 0.81 -35.34 15.06
C GLU A 610 1.00 -34.54 16.36
N TYR A 611 2.14 -33.86 16.52
CA TYR A 611 2.37 -32.94 17.63
C TYR A 611 1.46 -31.71 17.55
N LEU A 612 1.37 -31.04 16.39
CA LEU A 612 0.47 -29.89 16.18
C LEU A 612 -0.97 -30.24 16.53
N HIS A 613 -1.47 -31.40 16.06
CA HIS A 613 -2.82 -31.89 16.35
C HIS A 613 -3.03 -32.15 17.84
N SER A 614 -2.04 -32.74 18.52
CA SER A 614 -2.10 -32.97 19.98
C SER A 614 -2.20 -31.67 20.81
N LYS A 615 -1.82 -30.54 20.21
CA LYS A 615 -1.89 -29.19 20.77
C LYS A 615 -3.02 -28.32 20.19
N ASN A 616 -3.82 -28.87 19.27
CA ASN A 616 -4.84 -28.14 18.53
C ASN A 616 -4.30 -26.89 17.80
N ILE A 617 -3.07 -26.99 17.28
CA ILE A 617 -2.41 -25.95 16.48
C ILE A 617 -2.65 -26.25 15.00
N SER A 618 -2.92 -25.21 14.20
CA SER A 618 -2.59 -25.24 12.77
C SER A 618 -1.68 -24.05 12.46
N HIS A 619 -0.63 -24.27 11.67
CA HIS A 619 0.23 -23.24 11.10
C HIS A 619 -0.53 -22.30 10.16
N GLY A 620 -1.51 -22.81 9.42
CA GLY A 620 -2.35 -22.04 8.50
C GLY A 620 -1.65 -21.56 7.22
N ASP A 621 -0.36 -21.86 7.06
CA ASP A 621 0.41 -21.77 5.81
C ASP A 621 1.51 -22.84 5.83
N LEU A 622 1.14 -24.09 6.13
CA LEU A 622 2.11 -25.18 6.18
C LEU A 622 2.57 -25.53 4.75
N GLN A 623 3.80 -25.11 4.43
CA GLN A 623 4.38 -25.21 3.09
C GLN A 623 5.91 -25.34 3.15
N HIS A 624 6.54 -25.77 2.06
CA HIS A 624 7.95 -26.15 2.03
C HIS A 624 8.93 -25.05 2.51
N GLY A 625 8.62 -23.78 2.28
CA GLY A 625 9.42 -22.62 2.68
C GLY A 625 9.32 -22.27 4.17
N ASN A 626 8.22 -22.68 4.82
CA ASN A 626 7.98 -22.46 6.25
C ASN A 626 8.48 -23.65 7.11
N ILE A 627 9.02 -24.70 6.49
CA ILE A 627 9.64 -25.85 7.15
C ILE A 627 11.17 -25.73 7.01
N MET A 628 11.82 -25.37 8.11
CA MET A 628 13.29 -25.34 8.24
C MET A 628 13.81 -26.68 8.75
N ILE A 629 14.99 -27.08 8.27
CA ILE A 629 15.71 -28.26 8.72
C ILE A 629 17.07 -27.84 9.27
N LYS A 630 17.30 -28.13 10.54
CA LYS A 630 18.55 -27.84 11.27
C LYS A 630 19.66 -28.83 10.87
N PRO A 631 20.96 -28.51 11.12
CA PRO A 631 22.08 -29.39 10.78
C PRO A 631 22.06 -30.80 11.39
N ASP A 632 21.31 -31.02 12.48
CA ASP A 632 21.06 -32.34 13.08
C ASP A 632 19.94 -33.14 12.37
N GLY A 633 19.31 -32.53 11.36
CA GLY A 633 18.18 -33.08 10.62
C GLY A 633 16.83 -32.97 11.34
N SER A 634 16.72 -32.19 12.42
CA SER A 634 15.45 -31.87 13.07
C SER A 634 14.66 -30.81 12.27
N LEU A 635 13.34 -30.85 12.38
CA LEU A 635 12.42 -29.92 11.70
C LEU A 635 12.00 -28.82 12.67
N THR A 636 11.90 -27.59 12.17
CA THR A 636 11.40 -26.42 12.90
C THR A 636 10.57 -25.57 11.95
N LEU A 637 9.43 -25.06 12.43
CA LEU A 637 8.51 -24.20 11.68
C LEU A 637 8.86 -22.73 11.88
N ILE A 638 8.64 -21.93 10.84
CA ILE A 638 8.80 -20.46 10.84
C ILE A 638 7.58 -19.81 10.17
N ASP A 639 7.38 -18.51 10.42
CA ASP A 639 6.26 -17.71 9.88
C ASP A 639 4.88 -18.05 10.46
N TYR A 640 4.62 -17.60 11.70
CA TYR A 640 3.39 -17.91 12.43
C TYR A 640 2.23 -16.95 12.14
N ASP A 641 2.32 -16.11 11.10
CA ASP A 641 1.35 -15.04 10.82
C ASP A 641 -0.06 -15.59 10.49
N SER A 642 -0.18 -16.84 10.06
CA SER A 642 -1.45 -17.51 9.74
C SER A 642 -1.89 -18.54 10.81
N MET A 643 -1.17 -18.65 11.93
CA MET A 643 -1.35 -19.72 12.90
C MET A 643 -2.69 -19.63 13.66
N TYR A 644 -3.33 -20.78 13.88
CA TYR A 644 -4.40 -20.98 14.84
C TYR A 644 -3.85 -21.61 16.13
N VAL A 645 -4.29 -21.07 17.25
CA VAL A 645 -4.28 -21.65 18.60
C VAL A 645 -5.65 -21.39 19.23
N ASP A 646 -6.06 -22.15 20.24
CA ASP A 646 -7.44 -22.08 20.76
C ASP A 646 -7.90 -20.69 21.26
N SER A 647 -6.97 -19.83 21.67
CA SER A 647 -7.27 -18.46 22.08
C SER A 647 -7.65 -17.52 20.91
N LEU A 648 -7.43 -17.94 19.66
CA LEU A 648 -7.79 -17.22 18.42
C LEU A 648 -9.15 -17.64 17.85
N LYS A 649 -9.88 -18.52 18.53
CA LYS A 649 -11.13 -19.08 18.03
C LYS A 649 -12.19 -18.01 17.79
N GLY A 650 -12.60 -17.87 16.53
CA GLY A 650 -13.56 -16.85 16.09
C GLY A 650 -12.93 -15.59 15.46
N MET A 651 -11.61 -15.51 15.40
CA MET A 651 -10.90 -14.49 14.60
C MET A 651 -10.91 -14.85 13.10
N THR A 652 -10.64 -13.86 12.24
CA THR A 652 -10.75 -13.99 10.78
C THR A 652 -9.57 -14.72 10.13
N ASP A 653 -9.86 -15.65 9.21
CA ASP A 653 -8.86 -16.32 8.34
C ASP A 653 -8.54 -15.40 7.14
N ALA A 654 -7.85 -14.29 7.43
CA ALA A 654 -7.57 -13.21 6.48
C ALA A 654 -6.41 -13.52 5.52
N VAL A 655 -5.39 -14.26 5.99
CA VAL A 655 -4.22 -14.64 5.19
C VAL A 655 -4.40 -16.07 4.72
N LYS A 656 -4.47 -16.26 3.40
CA LYS A 656 -4.56 -17.58 2.77
C LYS A 656 -3.17 -18.00 2.34
N GLY A 657 -2.76 -19.22 2.71
CA GLY A 657 -1.46 -19.77 2.37
C GLY A 657 -1.24 -20.03 0.88
N LEU A 658 -0.04 -20.48 0.52
CA LEU A 658 0.37 -20.70 -0.88
C LEU A 658 -0.60 -21.65 -1.63
N PRO A 659 -1.16 -21.26 -2.80
CA PRO A 659 -2.25 -22.01 -3.46
C PRO A 659 -1.98 -23.50 -3.73
N GLY A 660 -0.75 -23.88 -4.09
CA GLY A 660 -0.33 -25.29 -4.27
C GLY A 660 -0.30 -26.15 -2.99
N TYR A 661 -0.70 -25.59 -1.85
CA TYR A 661 -0.87 -26.29 -0.57
C TYR A 661 -2.28 -26.16 -0.01
N GLN A 662 -3.16 -25.35 -0.62
CA GLN A 662 -4.45 -24.99 -0.03
C GLN A 662 -5.62 -25.70 -0.70
N HIS A 663 -6.54 -26.21 0.13
CA HIS A 663 -7.78 -26.78 -0.37
C HIS A 663 -8.65 -25.69 -1.03
N PRO A 664 -9.22 -25.90 -2.24
CA PRO A 664 -9.98 -24.87 -2.94
C PRO A 664 -11.12 -24.23 -2.12
N ALA A 665 -11.76 -24.99 -1.22
CA ALA A 665 -12.81 -24.46 -0.34
C ALA A 665 -12.30 -23.46 0.73
N ARG A 666 -11.01 -23.45 1.09
CA ARG A 666 -10.46 -22.51 2.09
C ARG A 666 -10.61 -21.04 1.67
N THR A 667 -10.69 -20.78 0.37
CA THR A 667 -11.01 -19.45 -0.17
C THR A 667 -12.31 -18.86 0.39
N LYS A 668 -13.29 -19.72 0.73
CA LYS A 668 -14.59 -19.32 1.32
C LYS A 668 -14.59 -19.34 2.84
N ASN A 669 -13.56 -19.92 3.48
CA ASN A 669 -13.46 -19.95 4.92
C ASN A 669 -13.28 -18.53 5.48
N ARG A 670 -14.03 -18.19 6.54
CA ARG A 670 -14.03 -16.85 7.15
C ARG A 670 -13.29 -16.79 8.48
N LEU A 671 -13.15 -17.90 9.20
CA LEU A 671 -12.66 -17.94 10.58
C LEU A 671 -11.46 -18.89 10.70
N LEU A 672 -10.50 -18.58 11.56
CA LEU A 672 -9.37 -19.48 11.81
C LEU A 672 -9.86 -20.80 12.42
N THR A 673 -9.25 -21.90 11.98
CA THR A 673 -9.61 -23.27 12.38
C THR A 673 -8.36 -24.15 12.55
N PRO A 674 -8.33 -25.10 13.51
CA PRO A 674 -7.24 -26.06 13.66
C PRO A 674 -7.14 -27.05 12.48
N LYS A 675 -8.10 -27.06 11.55
CA LYS A 675 -8.11 -27.93 10.36
C LYS A 675 -7.50 -27.30 9.11
N SER A 676 -6.98 -26.07 9.22
CA SER A 676 -6.46 -25.30 8.08
C SER A 676 -5.37 -26.03 7.29
N ASP A 677 -4.56 -26.87 7.96
CA ASP A 677 -3.43 -27.56 7.34
C ASP A 677 -3.70 -29.00 6.90
N TYR A 678 -4.83 -29.62 7.27
CA TYR A 678 -5.10 -31.06 6.99
C TYR A 678 -4.94 -31.43 5.52
N PHE A 679 -5.21 -30.48 4.61
CA PHE A 679 -4.95 -30.64 3.18
C PHE A 679 -3.46 -30.50 2.83
N SER A 680 -2.80 -29.44 3.29
CA SER A 680 -1.35 -29.21 3.06
C SER A 680 -0.46 -30.31 3.64
N GLU A 681 -0.84 -30.90 4.77
CA GLU A 681 -0.19 -32.08 5.35
C GLU A 681 -0.21 -33.26 4.39
N LEU A 682 -1.40 -33.55 3.82
CA LEU A 682 -1.57 -34.61 2.86
C LEU A 682 -0.78 -34.32 1.57
N VAL A 683 -0.77 -33.07 1.09
CA VAL A 683 0.03 -32.62 -0.06
C VAL A 683 1.51 -32.89 0.19
N ILE A 684 2.07 -32.37 1.28
CA ILE A 684 3.51 -32.49 1.60
C ILE A 684 3.89 -33.96 1.81
N TYR A 685 3.11 -34.71 2.59
CA TYR A 685 3.38 -36.10 2.88
C TYR A 685 3.33 -36.98 1.62
N LEU A 686 2.34 -36.77 0.76
CA LEU A 686 2.20 -37.47 -0.52
C LEU A 686 3.36 -37.13 -1.46
N SER A 687 3.71 -35.85 -1.57
CA SER A 687 4.83 -35.37 -2.41
C SER A 687 6.14 -36.06 -2.02
N LEU A 688 6.48 -36.10 -0.73
CA LEU A 688 7.68 -36.78 -0.24
C LEU A 688 7.63 -38.30 -0.50
N ASN A 689 6.46 -38.95 -0.40
CA ASN A 689 6.34 -40.37 -0.75
C ASN A 689 6.46 -40.61 -2.27
N ILE A 690 6.02 -39.68 -3.13
CA ILE A 690 6.19 -39.76 -4.59
C ILE A 690 7.66 -39.57 -4.97
N PHE A 691 8.35 -38.55 -4.45
CA PHE A 691 9.79 -38.39 -4.68
C PHE A 691 10.63 -39.54 -4.10
N ALA A 692 10.13 -40.26 -3.08
CA ALA A 692 10.76 -41.49 -2.62
C ALA A 692 10.61 -42.67 -3.60
N GLU A 693 9.56 -42.68 -4.43
CA GLU A 693 9.36 -43.68 -5.48
C GLU A 693 10.12 -43.32 -6.76
N ASP A 694 10.05 -42.05 -7.17
CA ASP A 694 10.82 -41.49 -8.29
C ASP A 694 11.63 -40.24 -7.85
N PRO A 695 12.87 -40.44 -7.36
CA PRO A 695 13.77 -39.32 -7.03
C PRO A 695 14.24 -38.51 -8.25
N SER A 696 14.05 -39.01 -9.49
CA SER A 696 14.53 -38.30 -10.68
C SER A 696 13.70 -37.06 -10.99
N LEU A 697 12.41 -37.11 -10.63
CA LEU A 697 11.43 -36.03 -10.72
C LEU A 697 11.87 -34.76 -9.95
N TRP A 698 12.72 -34.88 -8.93
CA TRP A 698 13.18 -33.73 -8.12
C TRP A 698 13.72 -32.58 -8.96
N LYS A 699 14.42 -32.87 -10.06
CA LYS A 699 15.06 -31.86 -10.92
C LYS A 699 14.08 -30.91 -11.59
N ASP A 700 12.85 -31.38 -11.83
CA ASP A 700 11.82 -30.58 -12.49
C ASP A 700 11.10 -29.65 -11.49
N TYR A 701 11.22 -29.95 -10.18
CA TYR A 701 10.51 -29.25 -9.11
C TYR A 701 11.43 -28.55 -8.10
N VAL A 702 12.75 -28.75 -8.10
CA VAL A 702 13.65 -28.17 -7.08
C VAL A 702 13.50 -26.64 -6.93
N ASP A 703 13.17 -25.96 -8.02
CA ASP A 703 13.13 -24.50 -8.12
C ASP A 703 11.71 -23.90 -8.25
N THR A 704 10.65 -24.70 -8.13
CA THR A 704 9.24 -24.22 -8.14
C THR A 704 8.77 -23.68 -6.77
N GLU A 705 7.64 -22.96 -6.69
CA GLU A 705 6.97 -22.65 -5.39
C GLU A 705 6.20 -23.87 -4.86
N ASP A 706 5.67 -24.67 -5.78
CA ASP A 706 5.02 -25.94 -5.45
C ASP A 706 6.07 -26.97 -5.02
N LEU A 707 5.70 -27.89 -4.13
CA LEU A 707 6.56 -29.02 -3.77
C LEU A 707 6.45 -30.13 -4.83
N LEU A 708 5.25 -30.35 -5.36
CA LEU A 708 4.96 -31.30 -6.44
C LEU A 708 3.64 -30.97 -7.15
N PHE A 709 2.58 -30.68 -6.39
CA PHE A 709 1.26 -30.36 -6.94
C PHE A 709 1.08 -28.84 -7.06
N SER A 710 0.62 -28.39 -8.22
CA SER A 710 0.20 -27.02 -8.47
C SER A 710 -1.27 -26.79 -8.07
N LYS A 711 -1.69 -25.52 -8.04
CA LYS A 711 -3.12 -25.18 -7.90
C LYS A 711 -3.95 -25.76 -9.05
N GLU A 712 -3.42 -25.70 -10.27
CA GLU A 712 -4.05 -26.18 -11.51
C GLU A 712 -4.25 -27.70 -11.48
N ASP A 713 -3.32 -28.44 -10.84
CA ASP A 713 -3.49 -29.86 -10.56
C ASP A 713 -4.68 -30.12 -9.63
N PHE A 714 -4.93 -29.29 -8.60
CA PHE A 714 -6.09 -29.49 -7.73
C PHE A 714 -7.42 -29.14 -8.42
N ASP A 715 -7.45 -28.06 -9.19
CA ASP A 715 -8.63 -27.66 -9.97
C ASP A 715 -9.04 -28.73 -11.00
N HIS A 716 -8.08 -29.53 -11.50
CA HIS A 716 -8.28 -30.55 -12.52
C HIS A 716 -7.66 -31.92 -12.13
N PHE A 717 -7.85 -32.35 -10.88
CA PHE A 717 -7.10 -33.46 -10.28
C PHE A 717 -7.06 -34.75 -11.10
N ARG A 718 -8.20 -35.24 -11.59
CA ARG A 718 -8.23 -36.45 -12.44
C ARG A 718 -7.55 -36.30 -13.80
N GLN A 719 -7.42 -35.06 -14.28
CA GLN A 719 -6.81 -34.70 -15.55
C GLN A 719 -5.33 -34.32 -15.41
N SER A 720 -4.82 -34.08 -14.20
CA SER A 720 -3.39 -33.87 -13.94
C SER A 720 -2.54 -35.05 -14.42
N ASP A 721 -1.32 -34.76 -14.89
CA ASP A 721 -0.39 -35.83 -15.28
C ASP A 721 0.10 -36.62 -14.05
N LEU A 722 0.21 -35.96 -12.89
CA LEU A 722 0.47 -36.60 -11.60
C LEU A 722 -0.58 -37.65 -11.25
N PHE A 723 -1.88 -37.39 -11.43
CA PHE A 723 -2.93 -38.39 -11.19
C PHE A 723 -2.91 -39.54 -12.18
N LYS A 724 -2.67 -39.27 -13.47
CA LYS A 724 -2.54 -40.32 -14.50
C LYS A 724 -1.40 -41.29 -14.18
N VAL A 725 -0.27 -40.79 -13.70
CA VAL A 725 0.91 -41.60 -13.33
C VAL A 725 0.73 -42.28 -11.97
N TYR A 726 0.44 -41.52 -10.91
CA TYR A 726 0.50 -42.00 -9.53
C TYR A 726 -0.83 -42.55 -8.98
N GLY A 727 -1.98 -42.20 -9.58
CA GLY A 727 -3.27 -42.81 -9.22
C GLY A 727 -3.34 -44.31 -9.51
N SER A 728 -2.54 -44.80 -10.47
CA SER A 728 -2.46 -46.21 -10.88
C SER A 728 -1.07 -46.85 -10.74
N CYS A 729 -0.09 -46.19 -10.10
CA CYS A 729 1.28 -46.71 -9.97
C CYS A 729 1.34 -48.02 -9.17
N SER A 730 2.43 -48.80 -9.28
CA SER A 730 2.59 -50.08 -8.55
C SER A 730 2.62 -49.95 -7.02
N ASN A 731 3.08 -48.82 -6.48
CA ASN A 731 3.15 -48.55 -5.05
C ASN A 731 1.75 -48.36 -4.43
N GLN A 732 1.32 -49.31 -3.58
CA GLN A 732 -0.01 -49.29 -2.96
C GLN A 732 -0.24 -48.10 -2.04
N ARG A 733 0.80 -47.61 -1.35
CA ARG A 733 0.69 -46.47 -0.43
C ARG A 733 0.36 -45.20 -1.21
N ILE A 734 1.10 -44.95 -2.29
CA ILE A 734 0.89 -43.79 -3.15
C ILE A 734 -0.51 -43.84 -3.76
N ARG A 735 -0.95 -44.97 -4.36
CA ARG A 735 -2.34 -45.10 -4.86
C ARG A 735 -3.39 -44.79 -3.79
N SER A 736 -3.19 -45.28 -2.56
CA SER A 736 -4.13 -45.04 -1.46
C SER A 736 -4.17 -43.56 -1.05
N LEU A 737 -3.02 -42.89 -1.01
CA LEU A 737 -2.93 -41.45 -0.70
C LEU A 737 -3.48 -40.58 -1.84
N MET A 738 -3.26 -40.94 -3.10
CA MET A 738 -3.87 -40.26 -4.26
C MET A 738 -5.39 -40.34 -4.21
N LYS A 739 -5.96 -41.50 -3.83
CA LYS A 739 -7.40 -41.63 -3.59
C LYS A 739 -7.87 -40.80 -2.38
N LYS A 740 -7.06 -40.69 -1.33
CA LYS A 740 -7.39 -39.84 -0.17
C LYS A 740 -7.33 -38.35 -0.49
N MET A 741 -6.42 -37.93 -1.39
CA MET A 741 -6.38 -36.58 -1.94
C MET A 741 -7.64 -36.27 -2.77
N GLU A 742 -8.07 -37.22 -3.60
CA GLU A 742 -9.34 -37.12 -4.35
C GLU A 742 -10.56 -37.04 -3.42
N GLU A 743 -10.61 -37.86 -2.36
CA GLU A 743 -11.65 -37.79 -1.33
C GLU A 743 -11.64 -36.43 -0.60
N ALA A 744 -10.46 -35.90 -0.25
CA ALA A 744 -10.30 -34.59 0.37
C ALA A 744 -10.78 -33.43 -0.54
N LEU A 745 -10.38 -33.44 -1.83
CA LEU A 745 -10.81 -32.46 -2.83
C LEU A 745 -12.33 -32.47 -3.11
N SER A 746 -13.03 -33.55 -2.76
CA SER A 746 -14.49 -33.64 -2.89
C SER A 746 -15.27 -32.98 -1.75
N VAL A 747 -14.60 -32.57 -0.67
CA VAL A 747 -15.25 -31.99 0.51
C VAL A 747 -15.59 -30.51 0.25
N ALA A 748 -16.85 -30.13 0.47
CA ALA A 748 -17.32 -28.76 0.20
C ALA A 748 -16.81 -27.69 1.20
N ASP A 749 -16.30 -28.11 2.35
CA ASP A 749 -15.84 -27.27 3.47
C ASP A 749 -14.60 -27.93 4.11
N ILE A 750 -13.57 -27.14 4.42
CA ILE A 750 -12.35 -27.65 5.07
C ILE A 750 -12.62 -28.25 6.46
N GLU A 751 -13.75 -27.88 7.10
CA GLU A 751 -14.19 -28.50 8.34
C GLU A 751 -14.49 -30.00 8.22
N GLY A 752 -14.74 -30.51 7.02
CA GLY A 752 -14.95 -31.94 6.74
C GLY A 752 -13.67 -32.74 6.46
N LEU A 753 -12.49 -32.10 6.45
CA LEU A 753 -11.21 -32.79 6.23
C LEU A 753 -10.82 -33.68 7.41
N LEU A 754 -10.04 -34.71 7.13
CA LEU A 754 -9.46 -35.62 8.12
C LEU A 754 -7.97 -35.31 8.31
N PRO A 755 -7.44 -35.35 9.55
CA PRO A 755 -6.01 -35.12 9.80
C PRO A 755 -5.17 -36.26 9.23
N LEU A 756 -3.88 -35.99 8.96
CA LEU A 756 -2.98 -36.92 8.29
C LEU A 756 -2.92 -38.32 8.94
N GLU A 757 -2.88 -38.42 10.27
CA GLU A 757 -2.86 -39.70 10.98
C GLU A 757 -4.13 -40.53 10.72
N ALA A 758 -5.30 -39.90 10.65
CA ALA A 758 -6.56 -40.58 10.34
C ALA A 758 -6.64 -41.02 8.87
N VAL A 759 -6.03 -40.24 7.97
CA VAL A 759 -5.87 -40.59 6.55
C VAL A 759 -4.97 -41.83 6.38
N LEU A 760 -3.95 -41.98 7.23
CA LEU A 760 -3.02 -43.12 7.22
C LEU A 760 -3.59 -44.39 7.90
N ASP A 761 -4.39 -44.24 8.97
CA ASP A 761 -4.88 -45.34 9.82
C ASP A 761 -6.05 -46.16 9.23
N ASN A 762 -6.62 -45.77 8.08
CA ASN A 762 -7.77 -46.44 7.43
C ASN A 762 -9.02 -46.61 8.32
N LYS A 763 -9.19 -45.82 9.39
CA LYS A 763 -10.42 -45.84 10.20
C LYS A 763 -11.55 -45.11 9.47
N THR A 764 -12.51 -45.88 9.00
CA THR A 764 -13.72 -45.37 8.32
C THR A 764 -14.63 -44.62 9.30
N GLY A 765 -14.46 -43.30 9.39
CA GLY A 765 -15.48 -42.40 9.93
C GLY A 765 -16.63 -42.25 8.94
N THR A 766 -17.84 -42.66 9.32
CA THR A 766 -19.03 -42.56 8.46
C THR A 766 -19.55 -41.12 8.40
N VAL A 767 -19.56 -40.53 7.20
CA VAL A 767 -20.32 -39.31 6.89
C VAL A 767 -21.60 -39.71 6.12
N PRO A 768 -22.78 -39.09 6.37
CA PRO A 768 -24.03 -39.50 5.73
C PRO A 768 -24.04 -39.30 4.21
N ASP A 769 -24.59 -40.28 3.50
CA ASP A 769 -24.66 -40.33 2.04
C ASP A 769 -25.69 -39.32 1.49
N ALA A 770 -25.29 -38.54 0.48
CA ALA A 770 -26.12 -37.60 -0.26
C ALA A 770 -25.84 -37.71 -1.76
N SER A 771 -26.03 -38.90 -2.31
CA SER A 771 -25.85 -39.18 -3.74
C SER A 771 -26.75 -38.33 -4.66
N VAL A 772 -26.13 -37.63 -5.62
CA VAL A 772 -26.79 -37.18 -6.86
C VAL A 772 -26.02 -37.75 -8.05
N ASN A 773 -26.72 -38.54 -8.86
CA ASN A 773 -26.16 -39.28 -9.97
C ASN A 773 -26.19 -38.44 -11.27
N VAL A 774 -25.02 -38.21 -11.88
CA VAL A 774 -24.92 -37.67 -13.24
C VAL A 774 -23.93 -38.48 -14.08
N SER A 775 -24.23 -39.76 -14.29
CA SER A 775 -23.64 -40.54 -15.38
C SER A 775 -24.23 -40.10 -16.72
N GLY A 776 -23.61 -39.13 -17.39
CA GLY A 776 -24.01 -38.69 -18.73
C GLY A 776 -23.05 -37.67 -19.34
N ILE A 777 -22.69 -37.88 -20.61
CA ILE A 777 -21.84 -37.00 -21.43
C ILE A 777 -20.32 -37.13 -21.12
N ILE A 778 -19.78 -38.33 -21.32
CA ILE A 778 -18.44 -38.49 -21.92
C ILE A 778 -18.65 -39.05 -23.33
N SER A 779 -18.36 -38.26 -24.37
CA SER A 779 -17.88 -38.76 -25.68
C SER A 779 -17.67 -37.62 -26.70
N LYS A 780 -16.40 -37.32 -27.00
CA LYS A 780 -15.84 -37.35 -28.36
C LYS A 780 -14.32 -37.17 -28.32
N LEU A 781 -13.63 -38.05 -29.04
CA LEU A 781 -12.17 -38.23 -29.02
C LEU A 781 -11.42 -37.26 -29.95
N ASP A 782 -10.18 -36.96 -29.55
CA ASP A 782 -8.91 -36.93 -30.31
C ASP A 782 -8.86 -36.40 -31.75
N SER A 783 -7.81 -35.62 -32.06
CA SER A 783 -6.59 -36.22 -32.68
C SER A 783 -5.45 -35.23 -33.07
N PHE A 784 -4.22 -35.78 -33.05
CA PHE A 784 -2.96 -35.34 -33.69
C PHE A 784 -1.99 -34.28 -33.07
N LYS A 785 -0.71 -34.71 -33.06
CA LYS A 785 0.61 -34.03 -32.97
C LYS A 785 1.51 -34.73 -34.03
N PRO A 786 2.78 -34.34 -34.29
CA PRO A 786 3.38 -33.01 -34.51
C PRO A 786 4.29 -32.98 -35.79
N ALA A 787 4.96 -31.86 -36.11
CA ALA A 787 6.08 -31.81 -37.08
C ALA A 787 7.03 -30.60 -36.86
N THR A 788 8.26 -30.68 -37.37
CA THR A 788 9.42 -29.81 -37.04
C THR A 788 9.84 -28.79 -38.12
N ALA A 789 10.73 -27.86 -37.74
CA ALA A 789 11.42 -26.78 -38.51
C ALA A 789 12.29 -27.27 -39.73
N PRO A 790 13.04 -26.45 -40.52
CA PRO A 790 13.47 -25.03 -40.32
C PRO A 790 13.62 -24.11 -41.59
N HIS A 791 13.95 -22.81 -41.39
CA HIS A 791 15.13 -22.08 -41.96
C HIS A 791 15.05 -20.53 -41.84
N SER A 792 16.20 -19.87 -42.03
CA SER A 792 16.58 -18.50 -41.63
C SER A 792 16.56 -17.43 -42.75
N MET A 793 16.35 -16.15 -42.40
CA MET A 793 16.96 -14.96 -43.07
C MET A 793 17.08 -13.76 -42.11
N THR A 794 18.03 -12.85 -42.40
CA THR A 794 18.28 -11.54 -41.75
C THR A 794 18.49 -10.47 -42.85
N PHE A 795 18.64 -9.15 -42.68
CA PHE A 795 19.02 -8.20 -41.59
C PHE A 795 18.17 -6.88 -41.81
N PRO A 796 18.37 -5.68 -41.17
CA PRO A 796 19.49 -5.18 -40.34
C PRO A 796 19.17 -4.36 -39.04
N ASP A 797 20.21 -4.28 -38.19
CA ASP A 797 20.57 -3.27 -37.18
C ASP A 797 19.52 -2.51 -36.33
N ALA A 798 19.28 -3.07 -35.14
CA ALA A 798 19.12 -2.34 -33.88
C ALA A 798 20.24 -2.73 -32.88
N GLY A 799 21.48 -2.87 -33.39
CA GLY A 799 22.53 -3.70 -32.80
C GLY A 799 23.11 -3.24 -31.45
N GLY A 800 23.05 -1.95 -31.10
CA GLY A 800 23.64 -1.46 -29.85
C GLY A 800 22.87 -1.88 -28.59
N ILE A 801 21.55 -1.67 -28.61
CA ILE A 801 20.64 -1.94 -27.48
C ILE A 801 20.40 -3.45 -27.35
N ILE A 802 20.19 -4.13 -28.48
CA ILE A 802 19.95 -5.58 -28.52
C ILE A 802 21.20 -6.39 -28.09
N ALA A 803 22.42 -5.91 -28.35
CA ALA A 803 23.63 -6.61 -27.91
C ALA A 803 23.78 -6.61 -26.38
N ASN A 804 23.65 -5.43 -25.73
CA ASN A 804 23.71 -5.32 -24.27
C ASN A 804 22.61 -6.16 -23.60
N LEU A 805 21.38 -6.08 -24.12
CA LEU A 805 20.28 -6.93 -23.66
C LEU A 805 20.58 -8.42 -23.88
N ASN A 806 21.07 -8.86 -25.04
CA ASN A 806 21.37 -10.28 -25.29
C ASN A 806 22.45 -10.81 -24.35
N THR A 807 23.53 -10.08 -24.11
CA THR A 807 24.56 -10.48 -23.14
C THR A 807 24.04 -10.52 -21.70
N LEU A 808 23.10 -9.64 -21.33
CA LEU A 808 22.42 -9.67 -20.03
C LEU A 808 21.41 -10.84 -19.89
N MET A 809 20.80 -11.23 -21.02
CA MET A 809 19.77 -12.28 -21.11
C MET A 809 20.36 -13.69 -21.24
N GLU A 810 21.53 -13.88 -21.86
CA GLU A 810 22.23 -15.18 -21.91
C GLU A 810 22.76 -15.62 -20.53
N ALA A 811 22.91 -14.68 -19.59
CA ALA A 811 23.26 -14.97 -18.20
C ALA A 811 22.06 -15.37 -17.31
N ILE A 812 20.87 -15.63 -17.87
CA ILE A 812 19.69 -16.08 -17.14
C ILE A 812 19.56 -17.62 -17.26
N GLU A 813 20.38 -18.34 -16.51
CA GLU A 813 20.04 -19.69 -16.03
C GLU A 813 20.30 -19.73 -14.52
N LEU A 814 19.22 -19.73 -13.73
CA LEU A 814 19.09 -20.31 -12.38
C LEU A 814 17.72 -19.93 -11.79
N ASN A 815 16.68 -20.46 -12.45
CA ASN A 815 15.59 -21.19 -11.82
C ASN A 815 15.57 -21.10 -10.26
N LYS A 816 14.71 -20.24 -9.68
CA LYS A 816 14.10 -20.29 -8.32
C LYS A 816 12.84 -19.42 -8.30
N GLN A 817 11.67 -19.98 -7.98
CA GLN A 817 10.40 -19.25 -7.90
C GLN A 817 10.13 -18.76 -6.47
N ILE A 818 9.80 -17.47 -6.32
CA ILE A 818 9.55 -16.79 -5.04
C ILE A 818 8.51 -15.64 -5.25
N PRO A 819 7.57 -15.33 -4.30
CA PRO A 819 6.43 -14.41 -4.40
C PRO A 819 6.58 -13.06 -5.14
N ALA A 820 5.57 -12.69 -5.91
CA ALA A 820 5.68 -11.67 -6.96
C ALA A 820 5.84 -10.18 -6.56
N ILE A 821 6.32 -9.39 -7.52
CA ILE A 821 6.22 -7.92 -7.52
C ILE A 821 4.79 -7.52 -7.92
N ASP A 822 4.25 -6.52 -7.22
CA ASP A 822 2.97 -5.88 -7.52
C ASP A 822 3.21 -4.45 -8.05
N ILE A 823 2.69 -4.18 -9.25
CA ILE A 823 2.72 -2.88 -9.92
C ILE A 823 2.07 -1.76 -9.11
N ASN A 824 1.08 -2.05 -8.25
CA ASN A 824 0.43 -1.03 -7.43
C ASN A 824 1.33 -0.54 -6.29
N LYS A 825 2.31 -1.36 -5.87
CA LYS A 825 3.42 -0.92 -5.01
C LYS A 825 4.40 -0.01 -5.76
N ILE A 826 4.51 -0.11 -7.07
CA ILE A 826 5.33 0.80 -7.89
C ILE A 826 4.59 2.13 -8.03
N ILE A 827 3.30 2.08 -8.40
CA ILE A 827 2.40 3.24 -8.49
C ILE A 827 2.37 4.03 -7.18
N SER A 828 2.15 3.39 -6.02
CA SER A 828 2.07 4.08 -4.74
C SER A 828 3.40 4.66 -4.25
N LYS A 829 4.54 4.28 -4.85
CA LYS A 829 5.86 4.89 -4.56
C LYS A 829 6.24 5.98 -5.55
N LEU A 830 5.50 6.15 -6.64
CA LEU A 830 5.53 7.35 -7.48
C LEU A 830 4.71 8.50 -6.89
N GLN A 831 3.87 8.23 -5.89
CA GLN A 831 3.08 9.23 -5.15
C GLN A 831 3.85 9.95 -4.01
N ILE A 832 5.08 9.52 -3.65
CA ILE A 832 5.81 9.95 -2.43
C ILE A 832 7.27 10.40 -2.68
#